data_AF-A0A1J7JW58-F1
#
_entry.id   AF-A0A1J7JW58-F1
#
_cell.length_a   1.000
_cell.length_b   1.000
_cell.length_c   1.000
_cell.angle_alpha   90.00
_cell.angle_beta   90.00
_cell.angle_gamma   90.00
#
_symmetry.space_group_name_H-M   'P 1'
#
loop_
_entity.id
_entity.type
_entity.pdbx_description
1 polymer ?
#
loop_
_entity_poly.entity_id
_entity_poly.type
_entity_poly.pdbx_seq_one_letter_code
_entity_poly.pdbx_strand_id
1 'polypeptide(L)'
;MPSDVKIATARILKGGIEYARGIRGGRRSGLVLGFTVFFFFFLLHRVGSRIHHEPGPNPYRSQHPSSWWPTGSSADKYTGPAGAKTGASAADKAYSVKPIAYIFPQFHPIPENDEFWSVNFTEWTNVKKVTTNAWGIEIQQPTDEVGYYNLLDYSTRSRYAKHARDSGLYGFVYHHYWFGRPVMEKVLTSMLEDGQPDTPFMLNWANEPWTARWDGNDASKILLKQTYGDIDAWREHFNWLLPFFRHPNQIRVNGKVQFMVYNGIHMHDAGKRMYSAWRKWAIEEGLGGLDIIETRIQPDNPEERGLTDAVNEFGFRSGGGHDGTTWASINRLGKVYHRGAAVSFDNTPRHPADGGAATNIFAHPSLWKFHILNLIRRIKLDPNPQGEENFLFINAFNEWGEGNVLEPSKQWGANFSAALHEAVELGHSIPWKDDLIEQSESLAREHAITSQPGSTTKADVIPQPRHDIDVCVVVRTFKSDWQFSEAFGLSDLLRSLTAQNNPRWRAVVLRGAESADDRIVKSHVLDAFDPRVRVIDPPEAILKQGLDVRNASEWAVTDWALTNLTEIADAGLSDCGMARYLVVARSNATYAPDAFDAVDGSWSSSRAGRPAGEGDIVGLNFETTETVGAEETDMPWGERCTRLREGRVKACVPATSVTSLSVLEPGAVLIDLRKFTVGGHRFGNRGAGLLHDLVEAGWTWTMPQGSGCQMVEAGSYSSCIRSGRFWLDVPTSSTKYEAGCYSLHGITGRYTQDTAQWDMAGWKADPFCLRLSEKAYAS
;
A
#
# COMPACT_ATOMS: atom_id res chain seq x y z
N MET A 1 -68.30 -7.54 -16.76
CA MET A 1 -69.22 -8.47 -16.06
C MET A 1 -68.92 -9.88 -16.54
N PRO A 2 -69.13 -10.92 -15.71
CA PRO A 2 -69.25 -10.95 -14.24
C PRO A 2 -68.09 -11.81 -13.64
N SER A 3 -67.89 -12.06 -12.34
CA SER A 3 -68.44 -11.58 -11.05
C SER A 3 -67.37 -11.89 -9.98
N ASP A 4 -67.04 -11.02 -8.99
CA ASP A 4 -67.70 -10.82 -7.67
C ASP A 4 -67.62 -12.05 -6.73
N VAL A 5 -67.48 -11.98 -5.39
CA VAL A 5 -67.79 -10.98 -4.31
C VAL A 5 -66.64 -11.00 -3.25
N LYS A 6 -66.18 -9.99 -2.46
CA LYS A 6 -66.60 -8.64 -1.97
C LYS A 6 -67.31 -8.53 -0.58
N ILE A 7 -66.54 -8.41 0.52
CA ILE A 7 -66.89 -7.83 1.85
C ILE A 7 -65.54 -7.42 2.52
N ALA A 8 -65.18 -6.20 2.97
CA ALA A 8 -65.83 -5.01 3.59
C ALA A 8 -65.99 -5.13 5.13
N THR A 9 -65.51 -4.22 6.01
CA THR A 9 -65.89 -2.80 6.23
C THR A 9 -64.99 -2.17 7.35
N ALA A 10 -65.11 -0.89 7.73
CA ALA A 10 -64.23 0.21 7.30
C ALA A 10 -64.29 1.45 8.25
N ARG A 11 -63.25 2.32 8.26
CA ARG A 11 -63.12 3.65 8.96
C ARG A 11 -62.87 3.56 10.49
N ILE A 12 -62.32 4.56 11.22
CA ILE A 12 -62.58 6.03 11.39
C ILE A 12 -61.24 6.69 11.90
N LEU A 13 -60.57 7.65 11.23
CA LEU A 13 -60.72 9.13 11.10
C LEU A 13 -59.89 10.04 12.06
N LYS A 14 -59.07 10.93 11.43
CA LYS A 14 -58.77 12.36 11.73
C LYS A 14 -57.79 12.85 12.84
N GLY A 15 -56.90 13.77 12.41
CA GLY A 15 -56.30 14.88 13.17
C GLY A 15 -54.86 15.19 12.75
N GLY A 16 -54.41 16.40 12.38
CA GLY A 16 -55.12 17.66 12.06
C GLY A 16 -54.28 18.92 12.41
N ILE A 17 -54.40 20.01 11.62
CA ILE A 17 -53.73 21.34 11.80
C ILE A 17 -52.21 21.33 11.48
N GLU A 18 -51.54 22.31 10.87
CA GLU A 18 -51.77 23.39 9.88
C GLU A 18 -50.69 24.48 10.16
N TYR A 19 -50.01 25.00 9.12
CA TYR A 19 -50.03 26.43 8.83
C TYR A 19 -49.58 26.73 7.38
N ALA A 20 -49.83 27.94 6.89
CA ALA A 20 -49.66 28.36 5.49
C ALA A 20 -48.59 29.49 5.34
N ARG A 21 -48.32 30.17 4.21
CA ARG A 21 -49.02 30.39 2.91
C ARG A 21 -48.02 31.03 1.91
N GLY A 22 -48.15 30.88 0.57
CA GLY A 22 -47.13 31.44 -0.38
C GLY A 22 -47.48 31.70 -1.87
N ILE A 23 -48.68 31.36 -2.34
CA ILE A 23 -49.39 31.81 -3.57
C ILE A 23 -48.61 32.51 -4.74
N ARG A 24 -48.48 31.80 -5.89
CA ARG A 24 -48.62 32.20 -7.34
C ARG A 24 -47.90 31.10 -8.16
N GLY A 25 -48.44 30.34 -9.12
CA GLY A 25 -49.53 30.52 -10.09
C GLY A 25 -48.97 30.96 -11.46
N GLY A 26 -49.14 30.27 -12.60
CA GLY A 26 -49.75 28.96 -12.93
C GLY A 26 -50.20 28.88 -14.42
N ARG A 27 -50.51 27.66 -14.94
CA ARG A 27 -50.94 27.26 -16.33
C ARG A 27 -49.80 26.77 -17.25
N ARG A 28 -49.86 25.51 -17.76
CA ARG A 28 -50.45 24.96 -19.03
C ARG A 28 -49.60 25.31 -20.29
N SER A 29 -49.40 24.45 -21.30
CA SER A 29 -50.09 23.20 -21.72
C SER A 29 -49.14 22.28 -22.54
N GLY A 30 -49.51 21.00 -22.78
CA GLY A 30 -49.13 20.34 -24.06
C GLY A 30 -48.80 18.84 -24.05
N LEU A 31 -49.69 18.05 -24.66
CA LEU A 31 -49.46 16.70 -25.25
C LEU A 31 -48.40 16.74 -26.39
N VAL A 32 -47.86 15.65 -26.97
CA VAL A 32 -48.49 14.43 -27.54
C VAL A 32 -47.55 13.19 -27.48
N LEU A 33 -48.12 11.98 -27.59
CA LEU A 33 -47.44 10.67 -27.68
C LEU A 33 -46.63 10.46 -28.99
N GLY A 34 -45.70 9.49 -28.97
CA GLY A 34 -45.02 8.97 -30.17
C GLY A 34 -44.48 7.54 -30.00
N PHE A 35 -45.35 6.53 -30.11
CA PHE A 35 -44.98 5.10 -30.11
C PHE A 35 -44.67 4.63 -31.54
N THR A 36 -43.53 3.97 -31.76
CA THR A 36 -43.35 3.03 -32.88
C THR A 36 -42.47 1.85 -32.45
N VAL A 37 -42.98 0.63 -32.62
CA VAL A 37 -42.21 -0.62 -32.55
C VAL A 37 -42.07 -1.16 -33.96
N PHE A 38 -40.89 -1.67 -34.33
CA PHE A 38 -40.76 -2.55 -35.48
C PHE A 38 -39.88 -3.76 -35.17
N PHE A 39 -40.39 -4.94 -35.55
CA PHE A 39 -39.77 -6.24 -35.41
C PHE A 39 -39.94 -6.93 -36.76
N PHE A 40 -38.89 -7.48 -37.37
CA PHE A 40 -39.03 -8.55 -38.37
C PHE A 40 -37.78 -9.44 -38.44
N PHE A 41 -37.98 -10.67 -38.90
CA PHE A 41 -37.04 -11.80 -38.85
C PHE A 41 -36.45 -12.13 -40.24
N PHE A 42 -35.70 -13.25 -40.32
CA PHE A 42 -35.06 -13.92 -41.48
C PHE A 42 -33.58 -13.54 -41.73
N LEU A 43 -32.65 -14.48 -42.00
CA LEU A 43 -32.69 -15.95 -41.83
C LEU A 43 -31.26 -16.53 -41.66
N LEU A 44 -31.18 -17.77 -41.16
CA LEU A 44 -30.01 -18.65 -41.05
C LEU A 44 -29.01 -18.60 -42.23
N HIS A 45 -27.71 -18.63 -41.89
CA HIS A 45 -26.76 -19.58 -42.45
C HIS A 45 -25.77 -20.05 -41.36
N ARG A 46 -25.34 -21.32 -41.40
CA ARG A 46 -24.56 -21.95 -40.32
C ARG A 46 -23.42 -22.82 -40.86
N VAL A 47 -22.31 -22.16 -41.18
CA VAL A 47 -20.98 -22.76 -41.42
C VAL A 47 -19.97 -21.82 -40.75
N GLY A 48 -18.95 -22.28 -40.02
CA GLY A 48 -18.54 -23.65 -39.76
C GLY A 48 -17.02 -23.77 -39.64
N SER A 49 -16.37 -22.81 -38.97
CA SER A 49 -14.93 -22.74 -38.78
C SER A 49 -14.59 -22.78 -37.29
N ARG A 50 -13.48 -23.44 -36.95
CA ARG A 50 -12.95 -23.48 -35.58
C ARG A 50 -12.18 -22.19 -35.31
N ILE A 51 -12.56 -21.46 -34.27
CA ILE A 51 -11.71 -20.41 -33.69
C ILE A 51 -11.03 -21.04 -32.47
N HIS A 52 -9.70 -21.13 -32.50
CA HIS A 52 -8.93 -21.33 -31.27
C HIS A 52 -8.98 -20.02 -30.48
N HIS A 53 -9.47 -20.06 -29.25
CA HIS A 53 -9.23 -18.96 -28.31
C HIS A 53 -7.80 -19.04 -27.80
N GLU A 54 -6.90 -18.36 -28.50
CA GLU A 54 -5.70 -17.82 -27.85
C GLU A 54 -6.16 -16.72 -26.87
N PRO A 55 -5.71 -16.73 -25.60
CA PRO A 55 -6.00 -15.64 -24.68
C PRO A 55 -5.29 -14.38 -25.15
N GLY A 56 -6.04 -13.28 -25.32
CA GLY A 56 -5.48 -12.00 -25.78
C GLY A 56 -4.41 -11.45 -24.83
N PRO A 57 -3.46 -10.65 -25.33
CA PRO A 57 -2.38 -10.10 -24.51
C PRO A 57 -2.94 -9.23 -23.37
N ASN A 58 -2.42 -9.45 -22.16
CA ASN A 58 -2.82 -8.71 -20.96
C ASN A 58 -2.65 -7.19 -21.17
N PRO A 59 -3.73 -6.38 -21.12
CA PRO A 59 -3.66 -4.94 -21.39
C PRO A 59 -2.84 -4.16 -20.36
N TYR A 60 -2.64 -4.69 -19.15
CA TYR A 60 -1.84 -4.04 -18.09
C TYR A 60 -0.32 -4.13 -18.33
N ARG A 61 0.15 -4.85 -19.36
CA ARG A 61 1.59 -5.08 -19.59
C ARG A 61 2.29 -3.99 -20.42
N SER A 62 1.57 -3.03 -21.00
CA SER A 62 2.10 -2.16 -22.07
C SER A 62 2.17 -0.66 -21.78
N GLN A 63 1.71 -0.18 -20.61
CA GLN A 63 1.67 1.26 -20.28
C GLN A 63 2.32 1.67 -18.95
N HIS A 64 3.04 0.76 -18.28
CA HIS A 64 4.00 1.13 -17.24
C HIS A 64 5.42 1.14 -17.86
N PRO A 65 6.07 2.30 -18.07
CA PRO A 65 7.44 2.32 -18.55
C PRO A 65 8.38 1.81 -17.45
N SER A 66 9.09 0.73 -17.74
CA SER A 66 10.03 0.07 -16.81
C SER A 66 11.24 0.94 -16.42
N SER A 67 11.38 2.11 -17.04
CA SER A 67 12.45 3.10 -16.81
C SER A 67 12.28 3.99 -15.58
N TRP A 68 11.11 3.97 -14.91
CA TRP A 68 10.82 4.89 -13.79
C TRP A 68 11.03 4.29 -12.38
N TRP A 69 11.38 3.01 -12.31
CA TRP A 69 12.00 2.43 -11.11
C TRP A 69 13.52 2.40 -11.32
N PRO A 70 14.36 2.58 -10.27
CA PRO A 70 15.80 2.38 -10.38
C PRO A 70 16.14 0.90 -10.66
N THR A 71 16.08 0.49 -11.93
CA THR A 71 16.67 -0.76 -12.41
C THR A 71 18.19 -0.57 -12.48
N GLY A 72 18.84 -0.64 -11.31
CA GLY A 72 20.29 -0.51 -11.16
C GLY A 72 21.04 -1.41 -12.14
N SER A 73 21.83 -0.81 -13.02
CA SER A 73 22.27 -1.42 -14.27
C SER A 73 23.52 -2.31 -14.12
N SER A 74 23.39 -3.44 -13.43
CA SER A 74 24.42 -4.49 -13.44
C SER A 74 23.90 -5.93 -13.31
N ALA A 75 22.65 -6.20 -13.73
CA ALA A 75 22.12 -7.54 -13.94
C ALA A 75 22.74 -8.24 -15.19
N ASP A 76 24.07 -8.23 -15.32
CA ASP A 76 24.88 -9.16 -16.11
C ASP A 76 26.39 -8.84 -15.97
N LYS A 77 27.09 -9.46 -15.00
CA LYS A 77 28.53 -9.86 -15.04
C LYS A 77 29.11 -10.40 -13.71
N TYR A 78 28.39 -11.29 -13.01
CA TYR A 78 29.01 -12.07 -11.93
C TYR A 78 29.62 -13.38 -12.47
N THR A 79 30.78 -13.28 -13.14
CA THR A 79 31.57 -14.45 -13.54
C THR A 79 32.21 -15.07 -12.31
N GLY A 80 31.50 -16.01 -11.68
CA GLY A 80 31.93 -16.65 -10.43
C GLY A 80 33.29 -17.37 -10.56
N PRO A 81 34.11 -17.39 -9.49
CA PRO A 81 35.43 -18.03 -9.52
C PRO A 81 35.30 -19.55 -9.62
N ALA A 82 35.65 -20.09 -10.79
CA ALA A 82 35.62 -21.53 -11.03
C ALA A 82 36.80 -22.24 -10.36
N GLY A 83 36.51 -23.07 -9.35
CA GLY A 83 37.36 -24.22 -8.99
C GLY A 83 38.18 -24.13 -7.71
N ALA A 84 37.54 -24.26 -6.55
CA ALA A 84 38.16 -24.84 -5.36
C ALA A 84 37.14 -25.75 -4.62
N LYS A 85 37.46 -27.03 -4.45
CA LYS A 85 36.67 -27.96 -3.62
C LYS A 85 37.32 -28.08 -2.24
N THR A 86 36.65 -27.62 -1.17
CA THR A 86 36.69 -28.22 0.18
C THR A 86 35.75 -27.46 1.12
N GLY A 87 35.06 -28.18 2.01
CA GLY A 87 34.41 -27.61 3.20
C GLY A 87 33.08 -26.91 2.95
N ALA A 88 31.97 -27.62 3.19
CA ALA A 88 30.69 -26.96 3.42
C ALA A 88 30.65 -26.44 4.87
N SER A 89 30.99 -25.17 5.06
CA SER A 89 30.49 -24.44 6.23
C SER A 89 28.97 -24.30 6.14
N ALA A 90 28.29 -24.06 7.26
CA ALA A 90 26.89 -23.69 7.22
C ALA A 90 26.76 -22.37 6.45
N ALA A 91 26.13 -22.41 5.27
CA ALA A 91 25.79 -21.21 4.53
C ALA A 91 24.65 -20.50 5.27
N ASP A 92 24.83 -19.23 5.59
CA ASP A 92 23.77 -18.41 6.18
C ASP A 92 22.53 -18.44 5.29
N LYS A 93 21.36 -18.70 5.90
CA LYS A 93 20.07 -18.53 5.23
C LYS A 93 19.90 -17.03 4.92
N ALA A 94 20.18 -16.64 3.68
CA ALA A 94 19.74 -15.34 3.16
C ALA A 94 18.21 -15.20 3.36
N TYR A 95 17.77 -14.04 3.84
CA TYR A 95 16.35 -13.82 4.11
C TYR A 95 15.53 -13.90 2.81
N SER A 96 14.32 -14.46 2.91
CA SER A 96 13.34 -14.51 1.82
C SER A 96 11.96 -14.16 2.37
N VAL A 97 11.18 -13.37 1.62
CA VAL A 97 9.76 -13.16 1.93
C VAL A 97 8.98 -14.35 1.37
N LYS A 98 8.07 -14.92 2.17
CA LYS A 98 7.30 -16.12 1.81
C LYS A 98 5.79 -15.87 1.89
N PRO A 99 5.15 -15.44 0.79
CA PRO A 99 3.71 -15.24 0.74
C PRO A 99 2.96 -16.56 1.00
N ILE A 100 2.02 -16.58 1.93
CA ILE A 100 1.25 -17.77 2.31
C ILE A 100 -0.23 -17.41 2.43
N ALA A 101 -1.12 -18.14 1.77
CA ALA A 101 -2.54 -17.76 1.67
C ALA A 101 -3.46 -18.62 2.54
N TYR A 102 -4.45 -18.00 3.18
CA TYR A 102 -5.47 -18.73 3.94
C TYR A 102 -6.43 -19.50 3.02
N ILE A 103 -6.74 -20.74 3.41
CA ILE A 103 -7.72 -21.63 2.78
C ILE A 103 -8.86 -21.88 3.74
N PHE A 104 -10.06 -21.60 3.26
CA PHE A 104 -11.33 -21.72 3.96
C PHE A 104 -12.06 -22.99 3.49
N PRO A 105 -12.40 -23.95 4.39
CA PRO A 105 -12.90 -25.27 3.99
C PRO A 105 -14.42 -25.38 3.73
N GLN A 106 -15.22 -24.33 3.99
CA GLN A 106 -16.71 -24.38 3.98
C GLN A 106 -17.40 -24.51 2.60
N PHE A 107 -16.66 -24.96 1.59
CA PHE A 107 -17.13 -25.21 0.22
C PHE A 107 -17.48 -26.70 0.00
N HIS A 108 -18.04 -27.34 1.03
CA HIS A 108 -18.64 -28.68 0.97
C HIS A 108 -19.72 -28.84 2.06
N PRO A 109 -20.80 -29.61 1.83
CA PRO A 109 -21.83 -29.83 2.84
C PRO A 109 -21.31 -30.61 4.06
N ILE A 110 -21.76 -30.21 5.26
CA ILE A 110 -21.52 -30.90 6.52
C ILE A 110 -22.82 -30.97 7.35
N PRO A 111 -23.02 -32.01 8.18
CA PRO A 111 -24.27 -32.19 8.94
C PRO A 111 -24.65 -30.98 9.81
N GLU A 112 -23.66 -30.32 10.40
CA GLU A 112 -23.84 -29.14 11.26
C GLU A 112 -24.45 -27.97 10.47
N ASN A 113 -23.95 -27.67 9.28
CA ASN A 113 -24.47 -26.59 8.44
C ASN A 113 -25.85 -26.92 7.87
N ASP A 114 -26.11 -28.20 7.61
CA ASP A 114 -27.41 -28.69 7.16
C ASP A 114 -28.48 -28.59 8.26
N GLU A 115 -28.11 -28.77 9.53
CA GLU A 115 -28.96 -28.52 10.70
C GLU A 115 -29.15 -27.02 10.99
N PHE A 116 -28.08 -26.23 10.92
CA PHE A 116 -28.10 -24.82 11.33
C PHE A 116 -28.74 -23.88 10.30
N TRP A 117 -28.63 -24.18 9.00
CA TRP A 117 -29.00 -23.27 7.91
C TRP A 117 -30.00 -23.88 6.93
N SER A 118 -29.61 -24.97 6.23
CA SER A 118 -30.44 -25.67 5.24
C SER A 118 -29.73 -26.90 4.69
N VAL A 119 -30.45 -27.95 4.31
CA VAL A 119 -29.87 -29.14 3.64
C VAL A 119 -29.01 -28.75 2.40
N ASN A 120 -27.81 -29.33 2.30
CA ASN A 120 -26.71 -28.99 1.39
C ASN A 120 -26.17 -27.54 1.51
N PHE A 121 -26.05 -26.98 2.73
CA PHE A 121 -25.51 -25.62 2.89
C PHE A 121 -23.98 -25.57 2.71
N THR A 122 -23.53 -24.55 1.96
CA THR A 122 -22.12 -24.17 1.76
C THR A 122 -22.05 -22.64 1.64
N GLU A 123 -20.85 -22.05 1.67
CA GLU A 123 -20.71 -20.60 1.39
C GLU A 123 -21.25 -20.22 0.00
N TRP A 124 -21.27 -21.14 -0.97
CA TRP A 124 -21.91 -20.89 -2.27
C TRP A 124 -23.41 -20.62 -2.16
N THR A 125 -24.08 -21.11 -1.12
CA THR A 125 -25.48 -20.76 -0.82
C THR A 125 -25.62 -19.29 -0.42
N ASN A 126 -24.58 -18.65 0.13
CA ASN A 126 -24.51 -17.20 0.35
C ASN A 126 -24.16 -16.46 -0.95
N VAL A 127 -23.06 -16.82 -1.61
CA VAL A 127 -22.55 -16.14 -2.82
C VAL A 127 -23.58 -16.11 -3.96
N LYS A 128 -24.44 -17.15 -4.08
CA LYS A 128 -25.51 -17.21 -5.10
C LYS A 128 -26.74 -16.34 -4.81
N LYS A 129 -26.87 -15.72 -3.63
CA LYS A 129 -28.03 -14.87 -3.28
C LYS A 129 -28.00 -13.51 -3.99
N VAL A 130 -26.83 -13.01 -4.33
CA VAL A 130 -26.61 -11.65 -4.83
C VAL A 130 -25.60 -11.62 -5.98
N THR A 131 -25.76 -10.66 -6.90
CA THR A 131 -24.78 -10.35 -7.96
C THR A 131 -24.13 -8.99 -7.74
N THR A 132 -24.79 -8.09 -7.00
CA THR A 132 -24.33 -6.75 -6.68
C THR A 132 -24.57 -6.42 -5.22
N ASN A 133 -23.72 -5.57 -4.65
CA ASN A 133 -23.88 -5.05 -3.29
C ASN A 133 -24.89 -3.88 -3.22
N ALA A 134 -25.11 -3.34 -2.01
CA ALA A 134 -26.01 -2.20 -1.77
C ALA A 134 -25.63 -0.92 -2.54
N TRP A 135 -24.39 -0.83 -3.04
CA TRP A 135 -23.85 0.28 -3.84
C TRP A 135 -23.90 0.00 -5.35
N GLY A 136 -24.55 -1.08 -5.79
CA GLY A 136 -24.66 -1.47 -7.19
C GLY A 136 -23.37 -2.02 -7.81
N ILE A 137 -22.32 -2.25 -7.01
CA ILE A 137 -21.05 -2.83 -7.47
C ILE A 137 -21.16 -4.35 -7.50
N GLU A 138 -20.60 -4.98 -8.54
CA GLU A 138 -20.56 -6.44 -8.68
C GLU A 138 -19.76 -7.10 -7.55
N ILE A 139 -20.36 -8.08 -6.86
CA ILE A 139 -19.64 -8.89 -5.87
C ILE A 139 -18.67 -9.86 -6.57
N GLN A 140 -17.60 -10.30 -5.90
CA GLN A 140 -16.69 -11.31 -6.47
C GLN A 140 -17.41 -12.66 -6.64
N GLN A 141 -17.40 -13.21 -7.85
CA GLN A 141 -17.97 -14.52 -8.20
C GLN A 141 -16.95 -15.38 -8.97
N PRO A 142 -16.94 -16.71 -8.82
CA PRO A 142 -15.97 -17.58 -9.50
C PRO A 142 -16.13 -17.54 -11.02
N THR A 143 -15.02 -17.60 -11.75
CA THR A 143 -15.02 -17.79 -13.21
C THR A 143 -15.67 -19.11 -13.60
N ASP A 144 -16.01 -19.28 -14.88
CA ASP A 144 -16.56 -20.56 -15.38
C ASP A 144 -15.53 -21.72 -15.36
N GLU A 145 -14.23 -21.41 -15.22
CA GLU A 145 -13.14 -22.38 -15.00
C GLU A 145 -13.02 -22.80 -13.52
N VAL A 146 -13.12 -21.84 -12.59
CA VAL A 146 -13.08 -22.09 -11.13
C VAL A 146 -14.36 -22.80 -10.67
N GLY A 147 -15.51 -22.29 -11.13
CA GLY A 147 -16.85 -22.80 -10.84
C GLY A 147 -17.29 -22.65 -9.38
N TYR A 148 -18.56 -22.98 -9.13
CA TYR A 148 -19.09 -23.18 -7.78
C TYR A 148 -18.74 -24.59 -7.29
N TYR A 149 -17.44 -24.85 -7.08
CA TYR A 149 -16.83 -26.16 -6.86
C TYR A 149 -17.23 -26.84 -5.54
N ASN A 150 -17.04 -28.16 -5.44
CA ASN A 150 -16.93 -28.84 -4.14
C ASN A 150 -15.45 -28.99 -3.79
N LEU A 151 -15.04 -28.58 -2.59
CA LEU A 151 -13.64 -28.66 -2.16
C LEU A 151 -13.20 -30.08 -1.78
N LEU A 152 -14.13 -31.03 -1.76
CA LEU A 152 -13.83 -32.46 -1.73
C LEU A 152 -13.40 -33.03 -3.10
N ASP A 153 -13.61 -32.30 -4.20
CA ASP A 153 -13.20 -32.78 -5.54
C ASP A 153 -11.67 -32.71 -5.72
N TYR A 154 -11.06 -33.83 -6.16
CA TYR A 154 -9.63 -33.91 -6.49
C TYR A 154 -9.21 -32.85 -7.53
N SER A 155 -10.06 -32.60 -8.53
CA SER A 155 -9.84 -31.58 -9.57
C SER A 155 -9.84 -30.15 -9.04
N THR A 156 -10.46 -29.90 -7.88
CA THR A 156 -10.44 -28.61 -7.19
C THR A 156 -9.14 -28.44 -6.39
N ARG A 157 -8.75 -29.44 -5.58
CA ARG A 157 -7.49 -29.36 -4.80
C ARG A 157 -6.25 -29.34 -5.70
N SER A 158 -6.18 -30.21 -6.70
CA SER A 158 -4.97 -30.35 -7.55
C SER A 158 -4.62 -29.08 -8.35
N ARG A 159 -5.61 -28.25 -8.74
CA ARG A 159 -5.31 -26.96 -9.41
C ARG A 159 -4.68 -25.92 -8.48
N TYR A 160 -4.90 -25.99 -7.16
CA TYR A 160 -4.34 -25.01 -6.21
C TYR A 160 -2.80 -25.00 -6.22
N ALA A 161 -2.16 -26.15 -6.46
CA ALA A 161 -0.70 -26.22 -6.59
C ALA A 161 -0.16 -25.46 -7.82
N LYS A 162 -0.94 -25.37 -8.91
CA LYS A 162 -0.62 -24.51 -10.05
C LYS A 162 -0.82 -23.03 -9.68
N HIS A 163 -1.98 -22.67 -9.12
CA HIS A 163 -2.25 -21.29 -8.71
C HIS A 163 -1.22 -20.75 -7.70
N ALA A 164 -0.72 -21.58 -6.78
CA ALA A 164 0.31 -21.18 -5.84
C ALA A 164 1.60 -20.72 -6.56
N ARG A 165 2.14 -21.56 -7.46
CA ARG A 165 3.33 -21.25 -8.26
C ARG A 165 3.09 -20.02 -9.15
N ASP A 166 1.97 -19.98 -9.87
CA ASP A 166 1.63 -18.90 -10.80
C ASP A 166 1.38 -17.54 -10.10
N SER A 167 1.13 -17.53 -8.78
CA SER A 167 0.88 -16.31 -7.98
C SER A 167 2.06 -15.91 -7.10
N GLY A 168 3.18 -16.65 -7.11
CA GLY A 168 4.30 -16.43 -6.19
C GLY A 168 4.03 -16.82 -4.72
N LEU A 169 3.03 -17.68 -4.46
CA LEU A 169 2.79 -18.22 -3.11
C LEU A 169 3.80 -19.32 -2.78
N TYR A 170 4.36 -19.24 -1.58
CA TYR A 170 5.15 -20.30 -0.95
C TYR A 170 4.28 -21.50 -0.52
N GLY A 171 3.01 -21.26 -0.17
CA GLY A 171 2.12 -22.31 0.33
C GLY A 171 0.78 -21.80 0.86
N PHE A 172 0.11 -22.63 1.66
CA PHE A 172 -1.22 -22.36 2.22
C PHE A 172 -1.33 -22.53 3.74
N VAL A 173 -2.26 -21.79 4.35
CA VAL A 173 -2.72 -21.99 5.72
C VAL A 173 -4.13 -22.57 5.68
N TYR A 174 -4.33 -23.80 6.11
CA TYR A 174 -5.68 -24.38 6.17
C TYR A 174 -6.32 -24.09 7.52
N HIS A 175 -7.49 -23.47 7.52
CA HIS A 175 -8.33 -23.46 8.71
C HIS A 175 -8.81 -24.89 9.02
N HIS A 176 -8.67 -25.32 10.27
CA HIS A 176 -9.32 -26.52 10.81
C HIS A 176 -10.17 -26.17 12.04
N TYR A 177 -11.22 -26.95 12.25
CA TYR A 177 -12.17 -26.77 13.35
C TYR A 177 -12.13 -27.99 14.28
N TRP A 178 -12.01 -27.74 15.58
CA TRP A 178 -11.99 -28.78 16.60
C TRP A 178 -12.78 -28.35 17.83
N PHE A 179 -13.88 -29.05 18.10
CA PHE A 179 -14.86 -28.75 19.14
C PHE A 179 -14.95 -29.87 20.20
N GLY A 180 -13.79 -30.43 20.58
CA GLY A 180 -13.71 -31.74 21.26
C GLY A 180 -13.91 -32.94 20.33
N ARG A 181 -14.10 -32.66 19.04
CA ARG A 181 -14.14 -33.58 17.90
C ARG A 181 -13.76 -32.79 16.63
N PRO A 182 -13.31 -33.44 15.54
CA PRO A 182 -13.16 -32.75 14.26
C PRO A 182 -14.53 -32.29 13.72
N VAL A 183 -14.49 -31.18 12.98
CA VAL A 183 -15.61 -30.63 12.20
C VAL A 183 -15.07 -30.07 10.89
N MET A 184 -15.81 -30.23 9.79
CA MET A 184 -15.43 -29.75 8.45
C MET A 184 -14.09 -30.33 7.94
N GLU A 185 -13.68 -31.47 8.49
CA GLU A 185 -12.37 -32.08 8.38
C GLU A 185 -12.07 -32.74 7.03
N LYS A 186 -13.10 -33.05 6.24
CA LYS A 186 -12.99 -33.92 5.05
C LYS A 186 -12.06 -33.37 3.97
N VAL A 187 -11.94 -32.04 3.84
CA VAL A 187 -10.98 -31.39 2.94
C VAL A 187 -9.54 -31.74 3.33
N LEU A 188 -9.27 -31.78 4.65
CA LEU A 188 -7.96 -32.10 5.22
C LEU A 188 -7.67 -33.60 5.19
N THR A 189 -8.65 -34.46 5.49
CA THR A 189 -8.44 -35.92 5.37
C THR A 189 -8.20 -36.32 3.91
N SER A 190 -8.96 -35.78 2.95
CA SER A 190 -8.71 -36.06 1.54
C SER A 190 -7.36 -35.54 1.05
N MET A 191 -6.87 -34.40 1.56
CA MET A 191 -5.50 -33.92 1.27
C MET A 191 -4.42 -34.90 1.76
N LEU A 192 -4.65 -35.66 2.85
CA LEU A 192 -3.75 -36.74 3.29
C LEU A 192 -3.92 -38.03 2.48
N GLU A 193 -5.11 -38.29 1.93
CA GLU A 193 -5.43 -39.47 1.12
C GLU A 193 -4.87 -39.38 -0.30
N ASP A 194 -4.90 -38.19 -0.93
CA ASP A 194 -4.47 -37.97 -2.32
C ASP A 194 -3.22 -37.09 -2.49
N GLY A 195 -2.75 -36.46 -1.41
CA GLY A 195 -1.57 -35.59 -1.41
C GLY A 195 -1.76 -34.26 -2.16
N GLN A 196 -2.98 -33.84 -2.44
CA GLN A 196 -3.28 -32.60 -3.20
C GLN A 196 -3.90 -31.49 -2.34
N PRO A 197 -3.45 -30.23 -2.50
CA PRO A 197 -2.41 -29.77 -3.41
C PRO A 197 -0.99 -30.13 -2.96
N ASP A 198 -0.14 -30.49 -3.93
CA ASP A 198 1.31 -30.62 -3.71
C ASP A 198 1.96 -29.23 -3.55
N THR A 199 1.82 -28.67 -2.36
CA THR A 199 2.35 -27.39 -1.89
C THR A 199 2.69 -27.44 -0.41
N PRO A 200 3.67 -26.66 0.09
CA PRO A 200 3.87 -26.42 1.51
C PRO A 200 2.58 -25.94 2.20
N PHE A 201 2.28 -26.45 3.39
CA PHE A 201 1.14 -25.98 4.18
C PHE A 201 1.41 -25.93 5.69
N MET A 202 0.58 -25.18 6.40
CA MET A 202 0.40 -25.30 7.86
C MET A 202 -1.09 -25.28 8.21
N LEU A 203 -1.43 -25.76 9.42
CA LEU A 203 -2.80 -25.74 9.93
C LEU A 203 -3.02 -24.56 10.89
N ASN A 204 -4.22 -23.98 10.84
CA ASN A 204 -4.69 -22.94 11.75
C ASN A 204 -5.97 -23.37 12.45
N TRP A 205 -5.94 -23.44 13.78
CA TRP A 205 -7.14 -23.72 14.56
C TRP A 205 -8.05 -22.49 14.58
N ALA A 206 -9.17 -22.57 13.85
CA ALA A 206 -10.29 -21.65 14.00
C ALA A 206 -11.02 -21.96 15.31
N ASN A 207 -10.44 -21.53 16.43
CA ASN A 207 -10.83 -21.92 17.79
C ASN A 207 -11.96 -21.05 18.40
N GLU A 208 -12.78 -20.41 17.58
CA GLU A 208 -13.87 -19.55 18.05
C GLU A 208 -15.21 -20.30 18.06
N PRO A 209 -16.10 -20.04 19.05
CA PRO A 209 -17.44 -20.63 19.06
C PRO A 209 -18.25 -20.15 17.84
N TRP A 210 -18.95 -21.05 17.15
CA TRP A 210 -19.81 -20.65 16.04
C TRP A 210 -21.10 -20.01 16.55
N THR A 211 -21.43 -18.82 16.04
CA THR A 211 -22.62 -18.04 16.40
C THR A 211 -23.72 -18.13 15.34
N ALA A 212 -24.95 -17.74 15.71
CA ALA A 212 -26.10 -17.77 14.80
C ALA A 212 -26.13 -16.65 13.75
N ARG A 213 -25.18 -15.71 13.79
CA ARG A 213 -24.72 -15.02 12.58
C ARG A 213 -23.39 -15.63 12.15
N TRP A 214 -23.29 -15.88 10.84
CA TRP A 214 -22.19 -16.57 10.16
C TRP A 214 -20.89 -15.73 10.08
N ASP A 215 -20.98 -14.44 10.44
CA ASP A 215 -19.87 -13.49 10.58
C ASP A 215 -19.20 -13.52 11.96
N GLY A 216 -19.64 -14.39 12.88
CA GLY A 216 -19.13 -14.46 14.26
C GLY A 216 -19.70 -13.42 15.24
N ASN A 217 -20.44 -12.41 14.76
CA ASN A 217 -20.78 -11.22 15.56
C ASN A 217 -22.03 -11.37 16.46
N ASP A 218 -22.52 -12.60 16.71
CA ASP A 218 -23.72 -12.84 17.54
C ASP A 218 -23.48 -13.71 18.77
N ALA A 219 -22.85 -13.11 19.78
CA ALA A 219 -22.65 -13.72 21.10
C ALA A 219 -23.96 -14.08 21.85
N SER A 220 -25.15 -13.71 21.35
CA SER A 220 -26.43 -14.03 22.02
C SER A 220 -26.93 -15.46 21.73
N LYS A 221 -26.50 -16.07 20.62
CA LYS A 221 -26.91 -17.44 20.24
C LYS A 221 -25.74 -18.21 19.63
N ILE A 222 -25.13 -19.05 20.45
CA ILE A 222 -24.09 -20.00 20.03
C ILE A 222 -24.76 -21.21 19.35
N LEU A 223 -24.28 -21.58 18.17
CA LEU A 223 -24.65 -22.81 17.44
C LEU A 223 -23.76 -23.98 17.86
N LEU A 224 -22.43 -23.77 17.86
CA LEU A 224 -21.46 -24.78 18.27
C LEU A 224 -20.48 -24.19 19.28
N LYS A 225 -20.57 -24.67 20.53
CA LYS A 225 -19.79 -24.16 21.65
C LYS A 225 -18.36 -24.69 21.59
N GLN A 226 -17.38 -23.79 21.47
CA GLN A 226 -15.99 -24.15 21.72
C GLN A 226 -15.79 -24.58 23.18
N THR A 227 -15.11 -25.71 23.37
CA THR A 227 -14.54 -26.13 24.64
C THR A 227 -13.07 -26.46 24.42
N TYR A 228 -12.26 -26.34 25.48
CA TYR A 228 -10.82 -26.61 25.40
C TYR A 228 -10.39 -27.89 26.11
N GLY A 229 -11.29 -28.52 26.87
CA GLY A 229 -11.04 -29.76 27.59
C GLY A 229 -9.89 -29.68 28.59
N ASP A 230 -9.39 -30.85 28.96
CA ASP A 230 -8.23 -31.07 29.83
C ASP A 230 -7.13 -31.86 29.08
N ILE A 231 -6.13 -32.35 29.82
CA ILE A 231 -4.94 -33.01 29.27
C ILE A 231 -5.24 -34.17 28.32
N ASP A 232 -6.33 -34.92 28.53
CA ASP A 232 -6.69 -36.06 27.69
C ASP A 232 -7.30 -35.57 26.37
N ALA A 233 -8.25 -34.63 26.43
CA ALA A 233 -8.80 -33.97 25.24
C ALA A 233 -7.73 -33.20 24.44
N TRP A 234 -6.73 -32.62 25.10
CA TRP A 234 -5.58 -32.00 24.44
C TRP A 234 -4.73 -33.03 23.70
N ARG A 235 -4.59 -34.25 24.25
CA ARG A 235 -3.84 -35.35 23.61
C ARG A 235 -4.61 -35.96 22.46
N GLU A 236 -5.93 -36.08 22.54
CA GLU A 236 -6.79 -36.50 21.42
C GLU A 236 -6.66 -35.53 20.23
N HIS A 237 -6.76 -34.23 20.46
CA HIS A 237 -6.59 -33.22 19.40
C HIS A 237 -5.17 -33.26 18.81
N PHE A 238 -4.14 -33.37 19.64
CA PHE A 238 -2.76 -33.49 19.18
C PHE A 238 -2.52 -34.77 18.37
N ASN A 239 -3.09 -35.91 18.79
CA ASN A 239 -3.03 -37.17 18.04
C ASN A 239 -3.74 -37.08 16.68
N TRP A 240 -4.82 -36.30 16.58
CA TRP A 240 -5.51 -36.02 15.31
C TRP A 240 -4.69 -35.09 14.39
N LEU A 241 -3.94 -34.13 14.95
CA LEU A 241 -3.03 -33.26 14.20
C LEU A 241 -1.75 -33.98 13.71
N LEU A 242 -1.35 -35.06 14.39
CA LEU A 242 -0.07 -35.75 14.19
C LEU A 242 0.19 -36.28 12.76
N PRO A 243 -0.79 -36.80 11.99
CA PRO A 243 -0.57 -37.18 10.58
C PRO A 243 -0.20 -35.99 9.70
N PHE A 244 -0.85 -34.83 9.89
CA PHE A 244 -0.52 -33.59 9.19
C PHE A 244 0.88 -33.10 9.57
N PHE A 245 1.23 -33.14 10.85
CA PHE A 245 2.56 -32.75 11.33
C PHE A 245 3.68 -33.66 10.81
N ARG A 246 3.36 -34.90 10.43
CA ARG A 246 4.28 -35.87 9.79
C ARG A 246 4.29 -35.79 8.25
N HIS A 247 3.42 -35.01 7.63
CA HIS A 247 3.36 -34.86 6.18
C HIS A 247 4.62 -34.15 5.63
N PRO A 248 5.22 -34.60 4.51
CA PRO A 248 6.45 -34.01 3.97
C PRO A 248 6.32 -32.50 3.65
N ASN A 249 5.14 -32.06 3.22
CA ASN A 249 4.87 -30.66 2.89
C ASN A 249 4.46 -29.80 4.10
N GLN A 250 4.46 -30.32 5.33
CA GLN A 250 4.22 -29.50 6.52
C GLN A 250 5.35 -28.47 6.68
N ILE A 251 4.99 -27.18 6.73
CA ILE A 251 5.94 -26.07 6.89
C ILE A 251 6.64 -26.19 8.23
N ARG A 252 7.97 -26.06 8.18
CA ARG A 252 8.88 -26.20 9.32
C ARG A 252 9.92 -25.09 9.34
N VAL A 253 10.20 -24.56 10.53
CA VAL A 253 11.25 -23.56 10.77
C VAL A 253 12.21 -24.13 11.81
N ASN A 254 13.51 -24.06 11.53
CA ASN A 254 14.57 -24.62 12.39
C ASN A 254 14.29 -26.08 12.85
N GLY A 255 13.69 -26.87 11.95
CA GLY A 255 13.27 -28.26 12.15
C GLY A 255 11.87 -28.45 12.74
N LYS A 256 11.37 -27.49 13.51
CA LYS A 256 10.09 -27.54 14.23
C LYS A 256 8.88 -27.34 13.32
N VAL A 257 7.75 -27.99 13.66
CA VAL A 257 6.45 -27.78 13.01
C VAL A 257 5.96 -26.35 13.26
N GLN A 258 5.46 -25.67 12.22
CA GLN A 258 4.69 -24.44 12.38
C GLN A 258 3.19 -24.75 12.46
N PHE A 259 2.52 -24.23 13.48
CA PHE A 259 1.08 -24.40 13.70
C PHE A 259 0.46 -23.10 14.19
N MET A 260 -0.78 -22.81 13.79
CA MET A 260 -1.44 -21.56 14.13
C MET A 260 -2.68 -21.73 15.02
N VAL A 261 -2.95 -20.70 15.83
CA VAL A 261 -4.19 -20.55 16.60
C VAL A 261 -4.82 -19.19 16.25
N TYR A 262 -6.08 -19.21 15.82
CA TYR A 262 -6.73 -18.04 15.22
C TYR A 262 -7.10 -16.96 16.24
N ASN A 263 -7.54 -17.32 17.45
CA ASN A 263 -7.77 -16.37 18.53
C ASN A 263 -7.53 -17.02 19.90
N GLY A 264 -6.26 -17.02 20.33
CA GLY A 264 -5.86 -17.65 21.58
C GLY A 264 -6.51 -17.06 22.85
N ILE A 265 -7.14 -15.88 22.79
CA ILE A 265 -7.74 -15.20 23.95
C ILE A 265 -8.82 -16.08 24.60
N HIS A 266 -9.68 -16.71 23.78
CA HIS A 266 -10.75 -17.60 24.27
C HIS A 266 -10.24 -18.83 25.05
N MET A 267 -8.97 -19.21 24.89
CA MET A 267 -8.41 -20.41 25.54
C MET A 267 -8.15 -20.22 27.03
N HIS A 268 -7.90 -18.97 27.45
CA HIS A 268 -7.52 -18.60 28.82
C HIS A 268 -6.48 -19.58 29.42
N ASP A 269 -6.56 -19.85 30.73
CA ASP A 269 -5.57 -20.61 31.50
C ASP A 269 -5.30 -22.03 30.93
N ALA A 270 -6.22 -22.60 30.13
CA ALA A 270 -6.00 -23.89 29.46
C ALA A 270 -4.90 -23.82 28.39
N GLY A 271 -4.84 -22.73 27.60
CA GLY A 271 -3.87 -22.55 26.52
C GLY A 271 -2.41 -22.68 27.01
N LYS A 272 -2.09 -22.08 28.16
CA LYS A 272 -0.78 -22.18 28.84
C LYS A 272 -0.28 -23.62 28.94
N ARG A 273 -1.17 -24.50 29.39
CA ARG A 273 -0.88 -25.89 29.74
C ARG A 273 -0.95 -26.78 28.50
N MET A 274 -1.94 -26.54 27.63
CA MET A 274 -2.08 -27.21 26.33
C MET A 274 -0.86 -26.97 25.43
N TYR A 275 -0.44 -25.71 25.26
CA TYR A 275 0.74 -25.35 24.47
C TYR A 275 2.02 -26.00 25.02
N SER A 276 2.16 -26.03 26.35
CA SER A 276 3.30 -26.69 27.01
C SER A 276 3.30 -28.22 26.79
N ALA A 277 2.12 -28.85 26.84
CA ALA A 277 1.95 -30.27 26.55
C ALA A 277 2.23 -30.59 25.08
N TRP A 278 1.69 -29.80 24.14
CA TRP A 278 1.88 -29.99 22.70
C TRP A 278 3.34 -29.81 22.26
N ARG A 279 4.05 -28.80 22.78
CA ARG A 279 5.50 -28.64 22.53
C ARG A 279 6.30 -29.85 23.03
N LYS A 280 5.94 -30.40 24.20
CA LYS A 280 6.56 -31.63 24.73
C LYS A 280 6.24 -32.85 23.87
N TRP A 281 4.97 -33.08 23.54
CA TRP A 281 4.55 -34.23 22.72
C TRP A 281 5.12 -34.16 21.29
N ALA A 282 5.33 -32.97 20.73
CA ALA A 282 6.01 -32.82 19.44
C ALA A 282 7.48 -33.29 19.47
N ILE A 283 8.18 -33.13 20.59
CA ILE A 283 9.52 -33.69 20.78
C ILE A 283 9.45 -35.22 20.96
N GLU A 284 8.51 -35.72 21.77
CA GLU A 284 8.31 -37.16 22.02
C GLU A 284 7.93 -37.94 20.74
N GLU A 285 7.08 -37.37 19.88
CA GLU A 285 6.66 -37.95 18.59
C GLU A 285 7.70 -37.78 17.46
N GLY A 286 8.89 -37.25 17.77
CA GLY A 286 10.01 -37.10 16.82
C GLY A 286 9.88 -35.93 15.84
N LEU A 287 8.99 -34.96 16.08
CA LEU A 287 8.73 -33.83 15.18
C LEU A 287 9.77 -32.70 15.31
N GLY A 288 10.81 -32.85 16.13
CA GLY A 288 11.83 -31.82 16.41
C GLY A 288 11.35 -30.67 17.32
N GLY A 289 10.05 -30.38 17.30
CA GLY A 289 9.38 -29.39 18.14
C GLY A 289 8.15 -28.82 17.44
N LEU A 290 7.50 -27.86 18.11
CA LEU A 290 6.31 -27.16 17.64
C LEU A 290 6.47 -25.68 17.99
N ASP A 291 6.33 -24.80 17.00
CA ASP A 291 6.12 -23.37 17.22
C ASP A 291 4.66 -23.04 17.02
N ILE A 292 4.13 -22.22 17.92
CA ILE A 292 2.73 -21.78 17.92
C ILE A 292 2.68 -20.32 17.50
N ILE A 293 2.16 -20.08 16.30
CA ILE A 293 1.86 -18.76 15.75
C ILE A 293 0.45 -18.38 16.17
N GLU A 294 0.23 -17.17 16.69
CA GLU A 294 -1.13 -16.65 16.87
C GLU A 294 -1.50 -15.63 15.79
N THR A 295 -2.75 -15.69 15.34
CA THR A 295 -3.37 -14.57 14.64
C THR A 295 -3.88 -13.57 15.69
N ARG A 296 -3.22 -12.43 15.85
CA ARG A 296 -3.56 -11.50 16.96
C ARG A 296 -4.66 -10.53 16.57
N ILE A 297 -5.90 -10.94 16.83
CA ILE A 297 -7.13 -10.17 16.56
C ILE A 297 -7.26 -8.95 17.46
N GLN A 298 -6.92 -9.06 18.76
CA GLN A 298 -7.11 -7.98 19.74
C GLN A 298 -5.89 -7.82 20.68
N PRO A 299 -5.76 -6.68 21.39
CA PRO A 299 -4.73 -6.51 22.42
C PRO A 299 -5.12 -7.22 23.71
N ASP A 300 -4.33 -8.23 24.11
CA ASP A 300 -4.51 -8.96 25.36
C ASP A 300 -3.19 -9.15 26.14
N ASN A 301 -3.28 -9.85 27.28
CA ASN A 301 -2.16 -10.27 28.11
C ASN A 301 -1.78 -11.75 27.82
N PRO A 302 -0.60 -12.03 27.23
CA PRO A 302 -0.15 -13.41 26.99
C PRO A 302 -0.02 -14.25 28.27
N GLU A 303 0.15 -13.63 29.45
CA GLU A 303 0.12 -14.31 30.75
C GLU A 303 -1.28 -14.85 31.13
N GLU A 304 -2.33 -14.63 30.35
CA GLU A 304 -3.66 -15.21 30.59
C GLU A 304 -3.93 -16.46 29.74
N ARG A 305 -3.26 -16.61 28.59
CA ARG A 305 -3.49 -17.71 27.63
C ARG A 305 -2.27 -18.55 27.26
N GLY A 306 -1.06 -18.11 27.63
CA GLY A 306 0.18 -18.82 27.35
C GLY A 306 0.99 -18.20 26.20
N LEU A 307 2.32 -18.29 26.35
CA LEU A 307 3.27 -17.74 25.40
C LEU A 307 3.23 -18.51 24.06
N THR A 308 3.12 -17.72 23.01
CA THR A 308 3.24 -18.06 21.58
C THR A 308 4.66 -17.80 21.12
N ASP A 309 5.12 -18.50 20.08
CA ASP A 309 6.48 -18.35 19.55
C ASP A 309 6.55 -17.24 18.50
N ALA A 310 5.44 -17.03 17.77
CA ALA A 310 5.28 -15.97 16.78
C ALA A 310 3.86 -15.39 16.77
N VAL A 311 3.70 -14.23 16.13
CA VAL A 311 2.41 -13.57 15.87
C VAL A 311 2.27 -13.27 14.38
N ASN A 312 1.06 -13.34 13.82
CA ASN A 312 0.75 -12.82 12.49
C ASN A 312 -0.39 -11.78 12.50
N GLU A 313 -0.34 -10.87 11.52
CA GLU A 313 -1.46 -10.01 11.14
C GLU A 313 -2.47 -10.80 10.28
N PHE A 314 -3.77 -10.73 10.57
CA PHE A 314 -4.82 -11.43 9.78
C PHE A 314 -5.18 -10.74 8.46
N GLY A 315 -4.62 -9.56 8.17
CA GLY A 315 -5.00 -8.78 6.99
C GLY A 315 -6.14 -7.77 7.20
N PHE A 316 -6.40 -7.28 8.42
CA PHE A 316 -7.28 -6.09 8.66
C PHE A 316 -6.94 -4.88 7.75
N ARG A 317 -5.72 -4.86 7.22
CA ARG A 317 -5.24 -3.93 6.22
C ARG A 317 -5.49 -4.56 4.84
N SER A 318 -6.69 -4.33 4.32
CA SER A 318 -7.01 -4.62 2.92
C SER A 318 -6.35 -3.62 1.98
N GLY A 319 -6.47 -3.84 0.67
CA GLY A 319 -6.19 -2.83 -0.36
C GLY A 319 -7.15 -1.63 -0.27
N GLY A 320 -7.05 -0.85 0.79
CA GLY A 320 -7.70 0.45 0.98
C GLY A 320 -8.36 0.72 2.33
N GLY A 321 -8.62 -0.30 3.16
CA GLY A 321 -9.38 -0.14 4.41
C GLY A 321 -8.72 0.74 5.48
N HIS A 322 -7.40 0.63 5.65
CA HIS A 322 -6.61 1.47 6.55
C HIS A 322 -5.44 2.11 5.79
N ASP A 323 -5.18 3.38 6.07
CA ASP A 323 -4.18 4.12 5.31
C ASP A 323 -2.76 3.55 5.47
N GLY A 324 -2.07 3.43 4.34
CA GLY A 324 -0.78 2.75 4.16
C GLY A 324 0.41 3.56 4.68
N THR A 325 0.20 4.30 5.75
CA THR A 325 1.04 5.39 6.25
C THR A 325 1.31 5.25 7.75
N THR A 326 0.39 4.61 8.48
CA THR A 326 0.52 4.27 9.90
C THR A 326 1.60 3.22 10.20
N TRP A 327 2.22 2.59 9.19
CA TRP A 327 3.14 1.45 9.38
C TRP A 327 4.31 1.71 10.33
N ALA A 328 4.89 2.93 10.31
CA ALA A 328 6.04 3.28 11.16
C ALA A 328 5.72 3.29 12.67
N SER A 329 4.44 3.40 13.05
CA SER A 329 3.99 3.37 14.44
C SER A 329 3.34 2.05 14.87
N ILE A 330 3.29 1.03 13.99
CA ILE A 330 2.81 -0.32 14.36
C ILE A 330 3.91 -1.10 15.06
N ASN A 331 3.86 -1.11 16.38
CA ASN A 331 4.69 -1.97 17.22
C ASN A 331 4.57 -3.45 16.80
N ARG A 332 5.69 -4.18 16.75
CA ARG A 332 5.68 -5.65 16.66
C ARG A 332 5.00 -6.20 17.92
N LEU A 333 4.04 -7.12 17.77
CA LEU A 333 3.30 -7.70 18.92
C LEU A 333 3.98 -8.97 19.48
N GLY A 334 5.14 -9.34 18.94
CA GLY A 334 5.96 -10.50 19.32
C GLY A 334 7.37 -10.40 18.72
N LYS A 335 8.30 -11.24 19.21
CA LYS A 335 9.70 -11.27 18.73
C LYS A 335 9.78 -11.73 17.27
N VAL A 336 9.07 -12.82 16.95
CA VAL A 336 8.79 -13.25 15.59
C VAL A 336 7.41 -12.70 15.24
N TYR A 337 7.33 -11.94 14.14
CA TYR A 337 6.15 -11.17 13.77
C TYR A 337 5.98 -11.16 12.25
N HIS A 338 4.91 -11.76 11.76
CA HIS A 338 4.62 -11.89 10.34
C HIS A 338 3.58 -10.87 9.90
N ARG A 339 3.88 -10.12 8.84
CA ARG A 339 2.95 -9.14 8.28
C ARG A 339 1.85 -9.83 7.46
N GLY A 340 0.74 -9.15 7.21
CA GLY A 340 -0.37 -9.72 6.47
C GLY A 340 -1.37 -8.70 5.91
N ALA A 341 -1.97 -9.06 4.78
CA ALA A 341 -2.92 -8.23 4.02
C ALA A 341 -4.20 -8.98 3.70
N ALA A 342 -5.31 -8.24 3.61
CA ALA A 342 -6.50 -8.72 2.90
C ALA A 342 -6.40 -8.38 1.41
N VAL A 343 -6.89 -9.26 0.55
CA VAL A 343 -6.97 -9.03 -0.91
C VAL A 343 -8.02 -7.96 -1.23
N SER A 344 -9.21 -8.10 -0.65
CA SER A 344 -10.36 -7.21 -0.81
C SER A 344 -11.30 -7.36 0.39
N PHE A 345 -12.48 -6.74 0.37
CA PHE A 345 -13.56 -7.04 1.31
C PHE A 345 -14.93 -6.66 0.74
N ASP A 346 -15.88 -7.58 0.73
CA ASP A 346 -17.32 -7.36 0.52
C ASP A 346 -18.12 -8.55 1.10
N ASN A 347 -18.70 -8.40 2.29
CA ASN A 347 -19.47 -9.46 2.94
C ASN A 347 -20.99 -9.40 2.65
N THR A 348 -21.42 -8.71 1.57
CA THR A 348 -22.82 -8.73 1.11
C THR A 348 -23.40 -10.14 0.88
N PRO A 349 -22.64 -11.18 0.45
CA PRO A 349 -23.14 -12.56 0.41
C PRO A 349 -23.73 -13.06 1.74
N ARG A 350 -23.12 -12.64 2.86
CA ARG A 350 -23.53 -12.96 4.23
C ARG A 350 -24.65 -12.02 4.72
N HIS A 351 -24.64 -10.77 4.26
CA HIS A 351 -25.57 -9.69 4.65
C HIS A 351 -26.43 -9.13 3.49
N PRO A 352 -27.19 -9.97 2.74
CA PRO A 352 -27.84 -9.55 1.49
C PRO A 352 -29.14 -8.75 1.68
N ALA A 353 -29.65 -8.61 2.91
CA ALA A 353 -30.97 -8.03 3.18
C ALA A 353 -31.16 -7.40 4.59
N ASP A 354 -30.19 -7.53 5.49
CA ASP A 354 -30.25 -7.02 6.87
C ASP A 354 -29.58 -5.65 7.04
N GLY A 355 -28.79 -5.21 6.06
CA GLY A 355 -28.01 -3.97 6.11
C GLY A 355 -26.69 -4.10 6.88
N GLY A 356 -26.27 -5.31 7.25
CA GLY A 356 -25.00 -5.57 7.96
C GLY A 356 -23.75 -5.55 7.08
N ALA A 357 -23.91 -5.34 5.77
CA ALA A 357 -22.82 -5.47 4.80
C ALA A 357 -21.78 -4.35 4.90
N ALA A 358 -20.51 -4.73 4.99
CA ALA A 358 -19.35 -3.86 4.83
C ALA A 358 -18.58 -4.25 3.55
N THR A 359 -18.07 -3.24 2.84
CA THR A 359 -17.42 -3.44 1.53
C THR A 359 -16.41 -2.33 1.23
N ASN A 360 -15.29 -2.71 0.61
CA ASN A 360 -14.27 -1.81 0.09
C ASN A 360 -14.56 -1.51 -1.38
N ILE A 361 -15.45 -0.53 -1.61
CA ILE A 361 -16.00 -0.21 -2.94
C ILE A 361 -14.96 0.17 -4.01
N PHE A 362 -13.74 0.51 -3.60
CA PHE A 362 -12.65 0.91 -4.49
C PHE A 362 -11.48 -0.11 -4.49
N ALA A 363 -11.67 -1.32 -3.95
CA ALA A 363 -10.66 -2.37 -4.02
C ALA A 363 -10.29 -2.70 -5.47
N HIS A 364 -9.01 -2.55 -5.84
CA HIS A 364 -8.52 -2.79 -7.20
C HIS A 364 -7.14 -3.47 -7.18
N PRO A 365 -6.90 -4.54 -7.99
CA PRO A 365 -5.65 -5.29 -7.99
C PRO A 365 -4.40 -4.42 -8.24
N SER A 366 -4.45 -3.50 -9.20
CA SER A 366 -3.33 -2.58 -9.48
C SER A 366 -2.91 -1.70 -8.30
N LEU A 367 -3.83 -1.30 -7.41
CA LEU A 367 -3.51 -0.53 -6.20
C LEU A 367 -3.05 -1.48 -5.07
N TRP A 368 -3.66 -2.65 -4.96
CA TRP A 368 -3.26 -3.70 -4.02
C TRP A 368 -1.81 -4.17 -4.25
N LYS A 369 -1.33 -4.20 -5.50
CA LYS A 369 0.09 -4.43 -5.84
C LYS A 369 1.04 -3.53 -5.04
N PHE A 370 0.77 -2.22 -4.97
CA PHE A 370 1.61 -1.28 -4.22
C PHE A 370 1.49 -1.46 -2.71
N HIS A 371 0.32 -1.87 -2.22
CA HIS A 371 0.14 -2.25 -0.81
C HIS A 371 1.04 -3.45 -0.44
N ILE A 372 1.04 -4.51 -1.25
CA ILE A 372 1.91 -5.67 -1.06
C ILE A 372 3.40 -5.30 -1.21
N LEU A 373 3.76 -4.46 -2.19
CA LEU A 373 5.14 -3.99 -2.35
C LEU A 373 5.63 -3.17 -1.14
N ASN A 374 4.77 -2.34 -0.55
CA ASN A 374 5.08 -1.60 0.67
C ASN A 374 5.15 -2.50 1.92
N LEU A 375 4.35 -3.58 1.99
CA LEU A 375 4.50 -4.62 3.00
C LEU A 375 5.84 -5.36 2.86
N ILE A 376 6.26 -5.72 1.63
CA ILE A 376 7.57 -6.33 1.37
C ILE A 376 8.71 -5.38 1.78
N ARG A 377 8.61 -4.07 1.47
CA ARG A 377 9.56 -3.06 1.97
C ARG A 377 9.62 -3.05 3.50
N ARG A 378 8.48 -3.10 4.20
CA ARG A 378 8.49 -3.14 5.68
C ARG A 378 9.07 -4.44 6.22
N ILE A 379 8.78 -5.60 5.63
CA ILE A 379 9.40 -6.89 6.01
C ILE A 379 10.92 -6.85 5.82
N LYS A 380 11.40 -6.22 4.74
CA LYS A 380 12.83 -6.10 4.46
C LYS A 380 13.57 -5.12 5.39
N LEU A 381 12.92 -4.04 5.82
CA LEU A 381 13.44 -3.09 6.81
C LEU A 381 13.34 -3.59 8.27
N ASP A 382 12.33 -4.38 8.58
CA ASP A 382 11.98 -4.87 9.93
C ASP A 382 11.88 -6.41 9.96
N PRO A 383 12.92 -7.16 9.55
CA PRO A 383 12.84 -8.61 9.37
C PRO A 383 12.68 -9.36 10.69
N ASN A 384 12.23 -10.61 10.62
CA ASN A 384 12.34 -11.57 11.71
C ASN A 384 13.80 -11.90 12.03
N PRO A 385 14.11 -12.37 13.26
CA PRO A 385 15.47 -12.73 13.67
C PRO A 385 16.12 -13.73 12.70
N GLN A 386 17.44 -13.65 12.52
CA GLN A 386 18.19 -14.57 11.66
C GLN A 386 17.89 -16.04 12.01
N GLY A 387 17.58 -16.84 10.99
CA GLY A 387 17.13 -18.23 11.12
C GLY A 387 15.60 -18.41 11.16
N GLU A 388 14.84 -17.38 11.54
CA GLU A 388 13.37 -17.38 11.44
C GLU A 388 12.90 -16.98 10.03
N GLU A 389 11.70 -17.39 9.65
CA GLU A 389 11.15 -17.13 8.31
C GLU A 389 10.35 -15.82 8.25
N ASN A 390 10.38 -15.15 7.09
CA ASN A 390 9.63 -13.92 6.86
C ASN A 390 8.34 -14.21 6.05
N PHE A 391 7.41 -14.95 6.65
CA PHE A 391 6.08 -15.17 6.06
C PHE A 391 5.30 -13.85 5.88
N LEU A 392 4.56 -13.76 4.78
CA LEU A 392 3.59 -12.71 4.47
C LEU A 392 2.21 -13.37 4.30
N PHE A 393 1.31 -13.13 5.25
CA PHE A 393 0.00 -13.79 5.28
C PHE A 393 -1.00 -13.08 4.36
N ILE A 394 -1.57 -13.81 3.40
CA ILE A 394 -2.58 -13.33 2.47
C ILE A 394 -3.94 -13.91 2.85
N ASN A 395 -4.81 -13.07 3.39
CA ASN A 395 -6.21 -13.39 3.66
C ASN A 395 -7.04 -12.95 2.43
N ALA A 396 -7.67 -13.83 1.65
CA ALA A 396 -7.51 -15.28 1.60
C ALA A 396 -7.30 -15.73 0.15
N PHE A 397 -7.00 -17.02 -0.04
CA PHE A 397 -7.08 -17.61 -1.36
C PHE A 397 -8.54 -17.66 -1.85
N ASN A 398 -9.47 -18.11 -1.00
CA ASN A 398 -10.84 -18.48 -1.39
C ASN A 398 -11.96 -18.05 -0.43
N GLU A 399 -11.85 -16.94 0.33
CA GLU A 399 -12.94 -16.48 1.22
C GLU A 399 -14.03 -15.72 0.44
N TRP A 400 -14.74 -16.47 -0.41
CA TRP A 400 -15.76 -15.97 -1.33
C TRP A 400 -16.97 -15.33 -0.62
N GLY A 401 -17.25 -15.72 0.64
CA GLY A 401 -18.32 -15.13 1.46
C GLY A 401 -18.09 -13.67 1.84
N GLU A 402 -16.83 -13.22 1.83
CA GLU A 402 -16.42 -11.84 2.15
C GLU A 402 -15.73 -11.16 0.98
N GLY A 403 -15.88 -11.70 -0.24
CA GLY A 403 -15.24 -11.18 -1.44
C GLY A 403 -13.70 -11.09 -1.36
N ASN A 404 -13.08 -11.73 -0.37
CA ASN A 404 -11.68 -11.56 -0.02
C ASN A 404 -10.83 -12.69 -0.63
N VAL A 405 -10.71 -12.65 -1.95
CA VAL A 405 -10.35 -13.80 -2.78
C VAL A 405 -9.19 -13.48 -3.72
N LEU A 406 -8.17 -14.33 -3.69
CA LEU A 406 -7.05 -14.36 -4.64
C LEU A 406 -7.33 -15.27 -5.85
N GLU A 407 -8.14 -16.31 -5.68
CA GLU A 407 -8.58 -17.24 -6.73
C GLU A 407 -9.34 -16.50 -7.87
N PRO A 408 -9.21 -16.89 -9.16
CA PRO A 408 -9.74 -16.08 -10.25
C PRO A 408 -11.25 -15.84 -10.22
N SER A 409 -11.67 -14.57 -10.26
CA SER A 409 -13.06 -14.13 -10.26
C SER A 409 -13.53 -13.59 -11.61
N LYS A 410 -14.85 -13.48 -11.83
CA LYS A 410 -15.42 -12.87 -13.05
C LYS A 410 -15.17 -11.36 -13.13
N GLN A 411 -14.98 -10.72 -11.99
CA GLN A 411 -14.81 -9.27 -11.88
C GLN A 411 -13.37 -8.85 -12.21
N TRP A 412 -12.37 -9.67 -11.85
CA TRP A 412 -10.95 -9.33 -11.94
C TRP A 412 -10.08 -10.37 -12.66
N GLY A 413 -10.63 -11.50 -13.10
CA GLY A 413 -9.83 -12.61 -13.63
C GLY A 413 -8.76 -13.05 -12.61
N ALA A 414 -7.55 -13.30 -13.08
CA ALA A 414 -6.39 -13.60 -12.23
C ALA A 414 -5.63 -12.33 -11.76
N ASN A 415 -6.20 -11.12 -11.88
CA ASN A 415 -5.42 -9.89 -11.69
C ASN A 415 -4.92 -9.68 -10.25
N PHE A 416 -5.62 -10.21 -9.22
CA PHE A 416 -5.09 -10.20 -7.85
C PHE A 416 -3.90 -11.16 -7.69
N SER A 417 -3.99 -12.41 -8.18
CA SER A 417 -2.84 -13.33 -8.28
C SER A 417 -1.64 -12.71 -9.01
N ALA A 418 -1.88 -12.04 -10.14
CA ALA A 418 -0.85 -11.37 -10.91
C ALA A 418 -0.25 -10.17 -10.17
N ALA A 419 -1.07 -9.40 -9.43
CA ALA A 419 -0.60 -8.29 -8.59
C ALA A 419 0.27 -8.77 -7.41
N LEU A 420 -0.01 -9.94 -6.83
CA LEU A 420 0.86 -10.56 -5.83
C LEU A 420 2.21 -10.95 -6.45
N HIS A 421 2.19 -11.69 -7.56
CA HIS A 421 3.41 -12.10 -8.27
C HIS A 421 4.26 -10.89 -8.70
N GLU A 422 3.66 -9.83 -9.27
CA GLU A 422 4.40 -8.64 -9.68
C GLU A 422 4.99 -7.90 -8.47
N ALA A 423 4.25 -7.80 -7.35
CA ALA A 423 4.77 -7.20 -6.12
C ALA A 423 5.91 -8.02 -5.49
N VAL A 424 5.88 -9.36 -5.59
CA VAL A 424 6.96 -10.24 -5.12
C VAL A 424 8.22 -10.09 -5.98
N GLU A 425 8.08 -10.04 -7.31
CA GLU A 425 9.21 -9.82 -8.22
C GLU A 425 9.83 -8.43 -8.09
N LEU A 426 9.02 -7.37 -8.00
CA LEU A 426 9.49 -6.03 -7.62
C LEU A 426 10.04 -6.02 -6.18
N GLY A 427 9.60 -6.95 -5.35
CA GLY A 427 10.13 -7.25 -4.02
C GLY A 427 11.58 -7.74 -4.03
N HIS A 428 12.03 -8.40 -5.09
CA HIS A 428 13.39 -8.96 -5.17
C HIS A 428 14.47 -7.88 -5.21
N SER A 429 14.25 -6.76 -5.91
CA SER A 429 15.24 -5.67 -6.07
C SER A 429 15.33 -4.69 -4.89
N ILE A 430 14.41 -4.75 -3.92
CA ILE A 430 14.49 -3.97 -2.68
C ILE A 430 15.57 -4.57 -1.76
N PRO A 431 16.52 -3.79 -1.22
CA PRO A 431 17.51 -4.31 -0.26
C PRO A 431 16.88 -4.71 1.08
N TRP A 432 17.50 -5.65 1.78
CA TRP A 432 17.25 -5.91 3.19
C TRP A 432 17.93 -4.85 4.06
N LYS A 433 17.45 -4.69 5.30
CA LYS A 433 18.05 -3.82 6.32
C LYS A 433 19.55 -4.05 6.49
N ASP A 434 20.00 -5.30 6.46
CA ASP A 434 21.41 -5.64 6.67
C ASP A 434 22.28 -5.19 5.47
N ASP A 435 21.76 -5.29 4.23
CA ASP A 435 22.38 -4.73 3.02
C ASP A 435 22.50 -3.19 3.11
N LEU A 436 21.45 -2.53 3.61
CA LEU A 436 21.42 -1.08 3.82
C LEU A 436 22.43 -0.61 4.88
N ILE A 437 22.65 -1.42 5.94
CA ILE A 437 23.67 -1.15 6.96
C ILE A 437 25.08 -1.27 6.36
N GLU A 438 25.36 -2.30 5.55
CA GLU A 438 26.67 -2.42 4.89
C GLU A 438 26.94 -1.25 3.92
N GLN A 439 25.92 -0.84 3.15
CA GLN A 439 25.99 0.36 2.31
C GLN A 439 26.24 1.63 3.14
N SER A 440 25.54 1.79 4.27
CA SER A 440 25.69 2.90 5.21
C SER A 440 27.12 3.01 5.74
N GLU A 441 27.69 1.90 6.21
CA GLU A 441 29.06 1.87 6.70
C GLU A 441 30.07 2.19 5.59
N SER A 442 29.81 1.74 4.35
CA SER A 442 30.69 2.03 3.21
C SER A 442 30.75 3.53 2.93
N LEU A 443 29.59 4.19 2.85
CA LEU A 443 29.48 5.65 2.69
C LEU A 443 30.10 6.41 3.87
N ALA A 444 29.93 5.91 5.10
CA ALA A 444 30.53 6.51 6.30
C ALA A 444 32.08 6.39 6.28
N ARG A 445 32.62 5.26 5.82
CA ARG A 445 34.08 5.05 5.64
C ARG A 445 34.65 5.97 4.56
N GLU A 446 33.96 6.10 3.43
CA GLU A 446 34.35 7.01 2.34
C GLU A 446 34.42 8.48 2.83
N HIS A 447 33.35 8.94 3.50
CA HIS A 447 33.29 10.27 4.09
C HIS A 447 34.38 10.52 5.15
N ALA A 448 34.66 9.53 6.00
CA ALA A 448 35.71 9.63 7.01
C ALA A 448 37.14 9.66 6.42
N ILE A 449 37.33 9.27 5.15
CA ILE A 449 38.59 9.36 4.41
C ILE A 449 38.72 10.72 3.71
N THR A 450 37.65 11.22 3.09
CA THR A 450 37.67 12.52 2.40
C THR A 450 37.79 13.70 3.37
N SER A 451 37.18 13.61 4.55
CA SER A 451 37.26 14.65 5.59
C SER A 451 38.60 14.73 6.34
N GLN A 452 39.64 13.96 6.00
CA GLN A 452 40.94 14.04 6.69
C GLN A 452 41.84 15.18 6.17
N PRO A 453 42.31 16.09 7.05
CA PRO A 453 43.23 17.17 6.66
C PRO A 453 44.52 16.64 6.04
N GLY A 454 44.68 16.81 4.73
CA GLY A 454 45.84 16.36 3.97
C GLY A 454 45.65 15.14 3.08
N SER A 455 44.44 14.54 3.04
CA SER A 455 44.09 13.40 2.17
C SER A 455 43.98 13.79 0.68
N THR A 456 45.08 14.29 0.10
CA THR A 456 45.20 14.58 -1.33
C THR A 456 45.75 13.37 -2.08
N THR A 457 44.87 12.63 -2.75
CA THR A 457 45.26 11.67 -3.78
C THR A 457 45.91 12.44 -4.94
N LYS A 458 47.23 12.34 -5.06
CA LYS A 458 48.03 13.14 -5.99
C LYS A 458 47.71 12.83 -7.46
N ALA A 459 47.16 13.81 -8.19
CA ALA A 459 47.77 14.32 -9.43
C ALA A 459 47.04 15.58 -9.96
N ASP A 460 47.71 16.73 -9.83
CA ASP A 460 47.66 17.93 -10.70
C ASP A 460 46.36 18.72 -10.96
N VAL A 461 46.57 19.96 -11.43
CA VAL A 461 45.60 20.98 -11.89
C VAL A 461 44.81 21.76 -10.82
N ILE A 462 45.40 22.91 -10.45
CA ILE A 462 44.79 24.19 -10.00
C ILE A 462 43.89 24.19 -8.75
N PRO A 463 44.26 24.91 -7.67
CA PRO A 463 43.40 25.11 -6.51
C PRO A 463 42.34 26.20 -6.77
N GLN A 464 41.22 25.80 -7.38
CA GLN A 464 39.93 26.36 -6.97
C GLN A 464 39.45 25.64 -5.71
N PRO A 465 38.68 26.27 -4.81
CA PRO A 465 38.01 25.54 -3.74
C PRO A 465 36.93 24.67 -4.37
N ARG A 466 37.26 23.39 -4.61
CA ARG A 466 36.22 22.39 -4.89
C ARG A 466 35.38 22.27 -3.64
N HIS A 467 34.09 22.57 -3.78
CA HIS A 467 33.12 22.16 -2.78
C HIS A 467 32.96 20.65 -2.94
N ASP A 468 33.41 19.86 -1.96
CA ASP A 468 33.31 18.39 -2.02
C ASP A 468 31.85 17.89 -2.01
N ILE A 469 30.91 18.79 -1.69
CA ILE A 469 29.46 18.61 -1.73
C ILE A 469 28.84 19.68 -2.64
N ASP A 470 28.06 19.26 -3.63
CA ASP A 470 27.34 20.20 -4.49
C ASP A 470 26.05 20.70 -3.84
N VAL A 471 25.31 19.85 -3.12
CA VAL A 471 23.94 20.15 -2.69
C VAL A 471 23.72 19.91 -1.19
N CYS A 472 23.26 20.95 -0.49
CA CYS A 472 22.64 20.85 0.83
C CYS A 472 21.12 20.88 0.68
N VAL A 473 20.43 19.82 1.12
CA VAL A 473 18.96 19.71 1.08
C VAL A 473 18.41 20.00 2.48
N VAL A 474 17.79 21.16 2.65
CA VAL A 474 17.07 21.53 3.87
C VAL A 474 15.63 21.02 3.74
N VAL A 475 15.32 19.91 4.40
CA VAL A 475 14.01 19.26 4.40
C VAL A 475 13.17 19.81 5.54
N ARG A 476 12.08 20.50 5.22
CA ARG A 476 11.14 21.08 6.19
C ARG A 476 10.00 20.09 6.47
N THR A 477 9.77 19.72 7.74
CA THR A 477 8.64 18.88 8.17
C THR A 477 7.46 19.73 8.66
N PHE A 478 6.24 19.37 8.25
CA PHE A 478 5.02 20.09 8.65
C PHE A 478 3.80 19.17 8.75
N LYS A 479 3.02 19.41 9.79
CA LYS A 479 1.66 18.89 9.94
C LYS A 479 0.74 19.53 8.91
N SER A 480 0.48 18.82 7.81
CA SER A 480 -0.58 19.20 6.88
C SER A 480 -1.94 19.00 7.54
N ASP A 481 -2.82 19.99 7.39
CA ASP A 481 -4.27 19.86 7.58
C ASP A 481 -4.92 18.95 6.51
N TRP A 482 -4.22 18.75 5.38
CA TRP A 482 -4.52 17.78 4.34
C TRP A 482 -4.23 16.31 4.72
N GLN A 483 -4.77 15.37 3.94
CA GLN A 483 -4.70 13.92 4.15
C GLN A 483 -3.30 13.28 3.93
N PHE A 484 -2.22 14.07 3.98
CA PHE A 484 -0.85 13.66 3.65
C PHE A 484 0.02 13.50 4.89
N SER A 485 -0.16 12.39 5.61
CA SER A 485 0.68 12.01 6.75
C SER A 485 2.20 12.17 6.45
N GLU A 486 2.87 13.03 7.22
CA GLU A 486 4.30 13.37 7.10
C GLU A 486 5.22 12.16 6.93
N ALA A 487 4.92 11.08 7.67
CA ALA A 487 5.60 9.80 7.67
C ALA A 487 5.95 9.27 6.26
N PHE A 488 4.93 9.19 5.40
CA PHE A 488 5.07 8.59 4.08
C PHE A 488 5.86 9.49 3.12
N GLY A 489 5.55 10.80 3.13
CA GLY A 489 6.27 11.78 2.32
C GLY A 489 7.77 11.78 2.64
N LEU A 490 8.13 11.82 3.93
CA LEU A 490 9.52 11.84 4.35
C LEU A 490 10.25 10.54 3.96
N SER A 491 9.58 9.38 4.08
CA SER A 491 10.15 8.10 3.64
C SER A 491 10.40 8.06 2.12
N ASP A 492 9.50 8.62 1.31
CA ASP A 492 9.69 8.71 -0.15
C ASP A 492 10.75 9.75 -0.54
N LEU A 493 10.77 10.92 0.11
CA LEU A 493 11.80 11.94 -0.08
C LEU A 493 13.19 11.37 0.16
N LEU A 494 13.40 10.73 1.32
CA LEU A 494 14.70 10.20 1.69
C LEU A 494 15.18 9.11 0.70
N ARG A 495 14.28 8.21 0.25
CA ARG A 495 14.58 7.25 -0.81
C ARG A 495 14.93 7.91 -2.16
N SER A 496 14.31 9.06 -2.47
CA SER A 496 14.60 9.81 -3.69
C SER A 496 15.95 10.53 -3.64
N LEU A 497 16.43 10.88 -2.44
CA LEU A 497 17.80 11.39 -2.22
C LEU A 497 18.83 10.26 -2.26
N THR A 498 18.58 9.10 -1.62
CA THR A 498 19.50 7.95 -1.70
C THR A 498 19.68 7.42 -3.13
N ALA A 499 18.71 7.66 -4.01
CA ALA A 499 18.71 7.28 -5.42
C ALA A 499 19.27 8.34 -6.39
N GLN A 500 19.85 9.45 -5.93
CA GLN A 500 20.52 10.42 -6.81
C GLN A 500 21.77 9.82 -7.47
N ASN A 501 21.95 10.11 -8.77
CA ASN A 501 23.15 9.76 -9.53
C ASN A 501 24.37 10.48 -8.96
N ASN A 502 24.28 11.81 -8.77
CA ASN A 502 25.24 12.60 -8.02
C ASN A 502 25.21 12.20 -6.52
N PRO A 503 26.28 11.61 -5.95
CA PRO A 503 26.32 11.22 -4.54
C PRO A 503 26.68 12.38 -3.59
N ARG A 504 27.15 13.51 -4.13
CA ARG A 504 27.78 14.63 -3.42
C ARG A 504 26.75 15.59 -2.81
N TRP A 505 25.76 15.04 -2.13
CA TRP A 505 24.76 15.79 -1.37
C TRP A 505 24.86 15.55 0.14
N ARG A 506 24.24 16.44 0.93
CA ARG A 506 23.93 16.32 2.35
C ARG A 506 22.50 16.74 2.59
N ALA A 507 21.81 16.16 3.56
CA ALA A 507 20.43 16.52 3.87
C ALA A 507 20.24 16.76 5.38
N VAL A 508 19.49 17.81 5.71
CA VAL A 508 19.13 18.16 7.07
C VAL A 508 17.62 18.26 7.21
N VAL A 509 17.04 17.45 8.09
CA VAL A 509 15.61 17.35 8.34
C VAL A 509 15.26 18.23 9.55
N LEU A 510 14.60 19.35 9.29
CA LEU A 510 14.19 20.30 10.32
C LEU A 510 12.89 19.84 10.97
N ARG A 511 12.89 19.69 12.29
CA ARG A 511 11.67 19.45 13.07
C ARG A 511 10.77 20.69 13.11
N GLY A 512 9.51 20.53 12.73
CA GLY A 512 8.49 21.59 12.80
C GLY A 512 7.97 21.87 14.21
N ALA A 513 7.26 22.99 14.39
CA ALA A 513 6.66 23.38 15.68
C ALA A 513 5.40 22.57 16.06
N GLU A 514 4.72 21.99 15.07
CA GLU A 514 3.57 21.08 15.26
C GLU A 514 3.77 19.72 14.56
N SER A 515 5.01 19.30 14.26
CA SER A 515 5.30 18.10 13.47
C SER A 515 4.66 16.82 14.03
N ALA A 516 4.35 15.86 13.14
CA ALA A 516 3.98 14.51 13.55
C ALA A 516 4.98 13.93 14.56
N ASP A 517 4.45 13.37 15.66
CA ASP A 517 5.13 12.60 16.71
C ASP A 517 6.62 12.41 16.43
N ASP A 518 7.51 13.18 17.10
CA ASP A 518 8.96 13.24 16.88
C ASP A 518 9.63 11.87 16.60
N ARG A 519 9.11 10.82 17.25
CA ARG A 519 9.48 9.42 17.08
C ARG A 519 9.38 8.95 15.62
N ILE A 520 8.36 9.37 14.88
CA ILE A 520 8.09 9.04 13.47
C ILE A 520 9.12 9.70 12.55
N VAL A 521 9.35 11.01 12.70
CA VAL A 521 10.37 11.74 11.92
C VAL A 521 11.75 11.12 12.15
N LYS A 522 12.09 10.86 13.42
CA LYS A 522 13.37 10.24 13.80
C LYS A 522 13.46 8.77 13.34
N SER A 523 12.35 8.01 13.34
CA SER A 523 12.31 6.65 12.77
C SER A 523 12.52 6.64 11.27
N HIS A 524 11.96 7.58 10.50
CA HIS A 524 12.15 7.59 9.05
C HIS A 524 13.57 7.96 8.60
N VAL A 525 14.27 8.82 9.35
CA VAL A 525 15.70 9.09 9.11
C VAL A 525 16.57 7.90 9.50
N LEU A 526 16.21 7.14 10.55
CA LEU A 526 16.89 5.90 10.90
C LEU A 526 16.63 4.77 9.88
N ASP A 527 15.38 4.56 9.48
CA ASP A 527 14.95 3.57 8.48
C ASP A 527 15.53 3.84 7.07
N ALA A 528 16.05 5.04 6.81
CA ALA A 528 16.75 5.39 5.57
C ALA A 528 18.22 4.92 5.55
N PHE A 529 18.82 4.65 6.72
CA PHE A 529 20.22 4.21 6.90
C PHE A 529 21.30 5.07 6.20
N ASP A 530 21.02 6.30 5.75
CA ASP A 530 22.00 7.10 5.00
C ASP A 530 22.77 8.09 5.92
N PRO A 531 24.11 8.00 6.04
CA PRO A 531 24.90 8.88 6.91
C PRO A 531 24.93 10.34 6.46
N ARG A 532 24.52 10.65 5.21
CA ARG A 532 24.42 12.01 4.65
C ARG A 532 23.19 12.77 5.17
N VAL A 533 22.24 12.09 5.82
CA VAL A 533 21.00 12.66 6.37
C VAL A 533 21.14 12.87 7.88
N ARG A 534 20.71 14.03 8.40
CA ARG A 534 20.66 14.33 9.84
C ARG A 534 19.35 15.00 10.23
N VAL A 535 18.83 14.73 11.43
CA VAL A 535 17.73 15.52 12.03
C VAL A 535 18.34 16.69 12.79
N ILE A 536 17.78 17.89 12.61
CA ILE A 536 18.07 19.07 13.43
C ILE A 536 16.87 19.33 14.32
N ASP A 537 17.11 19.43 15.63
CA ASP A 537 16.15 19.89 16.63
C ASP A 537 16.36 21.39 16.89
N PRO A 538 15.48 22.30 16.41
CA PRO A 538 15.63 23.73 16.63
C PRO A 538 15.42 24.12 18.10
N PRO A 539 15.99 25.25 18.57
CA PRO A 539 15.76 25.75 19.91
C PRO A 539 14.28 26.02 20.16
N GLU A 540 13.81 25.65 21.35
CA GLU A 540 12.41 25.77 21.78
C GLU A 540 11.82 27.18 21.60
N ALA A 541 12.65 28.22 21.69
CA ALA A 541 12.26 29.61 21.43
C ALA A 541 11.93 29.88 19.94
N ILE A 542 12.66 29.26 19.01
CA ILE A 542 12.43 29.39 17.56
C ILE A 542 11.14 28.63 17.17
N LEU A 543 10.93 27.44 17.75
CA LEU A 543 9.70 26.68 17.55
C LEU A 543 8.47 27.45 18.07
N LYS A 544 8.56 28.05 19.26
CA LYS A 544 7.46 28.84 19.86
C LYS A 544 7.18 30.17 19.16
N GLN A 545 8.14 30.77 18.49
CA GLN A 545 7.88 31.90 17.57
C GLN A 545 6.94 31.50 16.41
N GLY A 546 6.77 30.20 16.14
CA GLY A 546 5.91 29.68 15.09
C GLY A 546 4.44 29.45 15.46
N LEU A 547 3.96 29.79 16.67
CA LEU A 547 2.60 29.43 17.10
C LEU A 547 1.52 30.52 16.89
N ASP A 548 1.90 31.78 16.63
CA ASP A 548 0.94 32.91 16.55
C ASP A 548 0.35 33.15 15.14
N VAL A 549 0.98 32.67 14.06
CA VAL A 549 0.53 32.93 12.67
C VAL A 549 0.74 31.71 11.77
N ARG A 550 -0.35 31.23 11.13
CA ARG A 550 -0.44 29.97 10.36
C ARG A 550 0.38 29.86 9.06
N ASN A 551 1.44 30.66 8.88
CA ASN A 551 2.32 30.61 7.68
C ASN A 551 3.66 31.36 7.87
N ALA A 552 3.74 32.33 8.79
CA ALA A 552 4.99 33.05 9.11
C ALA A 552 5.99 32.21 9.93
N SER A 553 5.53 31.07 10.43
CA SER A 553 6.15 30.21 11.43
C SER A 553 7.28 29.32 10.90
N GLU A 554 7.03 28.66 9.76
CA GLU A 554 7.89 27.62 9.22
C GLU A 554 9.20 28.19 8.65
N TRP A 555 9.14 29.40 8.09
CA TRP A 555 10.29 30.06 7.51
C TRP A 555 11.24 30.60 8.59
N ALA A 556 10.75 30.93 9.79
CA ALA A 556 11.62 31.28 10.92
C ALA A 556 12.52 30.10 11.35
N VAL A 557 11.97 28.87 11.38
CA VAL A 557 12.75 27.64 11.62
C VAL A 557 13.76 27.40 10.49
N THR A 558 13.34 27.64 9.25
CA THR A 558 14.17 27.46 8.05
C THR A 558 15.34 28.45 8.02
N ASP A 559 15.08 29.74 8.21
CA ASP A 559 16.09 30.81 8.23
C ASP A 559 17.02 30.70 9.44
N TRP A 560 16.53 30.22 10.59
CA TRP A 560 17.39 29.86 11.71
C TRP A 560 18.37 28.76 11.30
N ALA A 561 17.90 27.64 10.75
CA ALA A 561 18.76 26.54 10.33
C ALA A 561 19.79 26.98 9.29
N LEU A 562 19.38 27.74 8.27
CA LEU A 562 20.26 28.32 7.25
C LEU A 562 21.35 29.24 7.83
N THR A 563 21.01 30.02 8.87
CA THR A 563 21.99 30.87 9.58
C THR A 563 22.99 30.03 10.40
N ASN A 564 22.62 28.82 10.83
CA ASN A 564 23.38 28.00 11.79
C ASN A 564 24.07 26.78 11.15
N LEU A 565 23.95 26.53 9.83
CA LEU A 565 24.45 25.31 9.17
C LEU A 565 25.92 24.97 9.48
N THR A 566 26.77 25.99 9.66
CA THR A 566 28.19 25.81 9.99
C THR A 566 28.40 25.47 11.47
N GLU A 567 27.70 26.13 12.40
CA GLU A 567 27.78 25.82 13.83
C GLU A 567 27.17 24.45 14.16
N ILE A 568 26.19 24.01 13.36
CA ILE A 568 25.64 22.65 13.39
C ILE A 568 26.69 21.63 12.91
N ALA A 569 27.55 22.00 11.95
CA ALA A 569 28.65 21.15 11.48
C ALA A 569 29.76 20.98 12.53
N ASP A 570 30.07 22.01 13.33
CA ASP A 570 31.08 21.95 14.40
C ASP A 570 30.71 20.99 15.55
N ALA A 571 29.45 20.55 15.64
CA ALA A 571 29.05 19.40 16.46
C ALA A 571 29.47 18.03 15.87
N GLY A 572 30.23 18.03 14.77
CA GLY A 572 30.75 16.87 14.05
C GLY A 572 29.79 16.29 13.00
N LEU A 573 28.74 17.02 12.59
CA LEU A 573 27.63 16.45 11.82
C LEU A 573 27.08 17.38 10.72
N SER A 574 27.20 16.90 9.47
CA SER A 574 26.76 17.50 8.21
C SER A 574 27.55 18.74 7.78
N ASP A 575 28.41 18.56 6.77
CA ASP A 575 29.11 19.63 6.05
C ASP A 575 28.17 20.44 5.13
N CYS A 576 26.87 20.52 5.47
CA CYS A 576 25.81 21.12 4.65
C CYS A 576 26.07 22.62 4.41
N GLY A 577 26.64 23.32 5.41
CA GLY A 577 27.09 24.72 5.27
C GLY A 577 28.30 24.92 4.33
N MET A 578 28.97 23.84 3.92
CA MET A 578 30.05 23.86 2.93
C MET A 578 29.58 23.47 1.52
N ALA A 579 28.30 23.13 1.32
CA ALA A 579 27.76 22.82 0.01
C ALA A 579 27.82 24.03 -0.94
N ARG A 580 27.89 23.76 -2.26
CA ARG A 580 27.82 24.81 -3.28
C ARG A 580 26.40 25.40 -3.40
N TYR A 581 25.39 24.53 -3.44
CA TYR A 581 23.99 24.85 -3.65
C TYR A 581 23.10 24.41 -2.48
N LEU A 582 21.97 25.08 -2.35
CA LEU A 582 20.90 24.85 -1.39
C LEU A 582 19.61 24.46 -2.14
N VAL A 583 18.94 23.41 -1.66
CA VAL A 583 17.56 23.06 -1.99
C VAL A 583 16.73 23.16 -0.72
N VAL A 584 15.57 23.82 -0.76
CA VAL A 584 14.68 23.92 0.41
C VAL A 584 13.41 23.10 0.16
N ALA A 585 13.50 21.82 0.46
CA ALA A 585 12.47 20.83 0.16
C ALA A 585 11.35 20.83 1.22
N ARG A 586 10.10 20.65 0.79
CA ARG A 586 9.03 20.15 1.65
C ARG A 586 9.23 18.65 1.92
N SER A 587 8.85 18.16 3.10
CA SER A 587 8.97 16.73 3.44
C SER A 587 8.15 15.78 2.57
N ASN A 588 7.31 16.28 1.65
CA ASN A 588 6.53 15.52 0.69
C ASN A 588 7.05 15.62 -0.76
N ALA A 589 8.22 16.24 -0.99
CA ALA A 589 8.85 16.36 -2.31
C ALA A 589 9.76 15.14 -2.63
N THR A 590 9.67 14.62 -3.85
CA THR A 590 10.53 13.53 -4.34
C THR A 590 11.34 13.98 -5.54
N TYR A 591 12.59 13.53 -5.65
CA TYR A 591 13.53 13.92 -6.71
C TYR A 591 13.81 12.77 -7.67
N ALA A 592 13.90 13.05 -8.97
CA ALA A 592 14.38 12.08 -9.95
C ALA A 592 15.90 11.87 -9.79
N PRO A 593 16.47 10.70 -10.15
CA PRO A 593 17.90 10.41 -9.98
C PRO A 593 18.85 11.45 -10.58
N ASP A 594 18.42 12.15 -11.63
CA ASP A 594 19.17 13.17 -12.38
C ASP A 594 18.93 14.62 -11.90
N ALA A 595 18.19 14.83 -10.79
CA ALA A 595 17.85 16.16 -10.30
C ALA A 595 19.08 16.98 -9.89
N PHE A 596 20.09 16.36 -9.26
CA PHE A 596 21.31 17.04 -8.81
C PHE A 596 22.48 16.95 -9.80
N ASP A 597 22.30 16.32 -10.96
CA ASP A 597 23.33 16.19 -12.00
C ASP A 597 23.59 17.54 -12.72
N ALA A 598 22.61 18.45 -12.68
CA ALA A 598 22.70 19.80 -13.25
C ALA A 598 23.80 20.69 -12.62
N VAL A 599 24.36 20.28 -11.47
CA VAL A 599 25.40 21.03 -10.73
C VAL A 599 26.68 20.24 -10.46
N ASP A 600 26.73 18.93 -10.78
CA ASP A 600 27.90 18.06 -10.57
C ASP A 600 29.09 18.41 -11.50
N GLY A 601 28.86 19.19 -12.55
CA GLY A 601 29.89 19.61 -13.52
C GLY A 601 30.37 18.51 -14.47
N SER A 602 30.05 17.24 -14.20
CA SER A 602 30.26 16.08 -15.08
C SER A 602 29.42 16.14 -16.37
N TRP A 603 28.33 16.90 -16.38
CA TRP A 603 27.40 17.10 -17.51
C TRP A 603 28.00 17.97 -18.64
N SER A 604 29.15 17.56 -19.17
CA SER A 604 29.99 18.35 -20.08
C SER A 604 30.11 17.74 -21.48
N SER A 605 28.97 17.58 -22.19
CA SER A 605 28.94 17.67 -23.66
C SER A 605 27.53 17.66 -24.26
N SER A 606 26.99 18.82 -24.65
CA SER A 606 26.76 19.17 -26.07
C SER A 606 25.89 20.42 -26.25
N ARG A 607 26.22 21.24 -27.28
CA ARG A 607 25.40 22.33 -27.85
C ARG A 607 24.88 23.45 -26.91
N ALA A 608 25.76 24.25 -26.26
CA ALA A 608 25.59 25.72 -26.15
C ALA A 608 26.67 26.48 -25.31
N GLY A 609 27.97 26.28 -25.55
CA GLY A 609 29.00 27.32 -25.29
C GLY A 609 29.22 27.85 -23.86
N ARG A 610 28.62 27.26 -22.82
CA ARG A 610 28.92 27.49 -21.39
C ARG A 610 29.04 26.15 -20.65
N PRO A 611 29.78 26.08 -19.54
CA PRO A 611 29.71 24.94 -18.62
C PRO A 611 28.28 24.76 -18.05
N ALA A 612 27.93 23.53 -17.71
CA ALA A 612 26.71 23.27 -16.93
C ALA A 612 26.91 23.76 -15.48
N GLY A 613 25.91 24.41 -14.90
CA GLY A 613 25.93 24.85 -13.50
C GLY A 613 26.80 26.09 -13.22
N GLU A 614 26.59 27.20 -13.93
CA GLU A 614 27.17 28.53 -13.62
C GLU A 614 26.12 29.58 -13.20
N GLY A 615 24.90 29.16 -12.83
CA GLY A 615 23.86 30.05 -12.30
C GLY A 615 23.93 30.24 -10.79
N ASP A 616 23.55 31.43 -10.31
CA ASP A 616 23.30 31.67 -8.88
C ASP A 616 22.00 30.97 -8.41
N ILE A 617 21.05 30.79 -9.33
CA ILE A 617 19.87 29.94 -9.17
C ILE A 617 19.83 29.00 -10.39
N VAL A 618 19.60 27.71 -10.17
CA VAL A 618 19.39 26.70 -11.22
C VAL A 618 18.00 26.10 -11.02
N GLY A 619 17.13 26.23 -12.01
CA GLY A 619 15.78 25.66 -11.95
C GLY A 619 15.77 24.15 -12.17
N LEU A 620 14.75 23.49 -11.61
CA LEU A 620 14.35 22.12 -11.94
C LEU A 620 13.05 22.12 -12.74
N ASN A 621 12.85 21.08 -13.54
CA ASN A 621 11.52 20.73 -14.07
C ASN A 621 10.71 20.08 -12.95
N PHE A 622 9.52 20.61 -12.61
CA PHE A 622 8.80 20.20 -11.40
C PHE A 622 7.28 20.10 -11.55
N GLU A 623 6.65 19.32 -10.66
CA GLU A 623 5.21 19.07 -10.62
C GLU A 623 4.66 19.12 -9.19
N THR A 624 3.61 19.92 -8.97
CA THR A 624 2.86 20.05 -7.71
C THR A 624 1.36 19.81 -7.95
N THR A 625 0.52 19.91 -6.91
CA THR A 625 -0.94 19.85 -7.07
C THR A 625 -1.45 21.00 -7.96
N GLU A 626 -0.87 22.19 -7.80
CA GLU A 626 -1.25 23.44 -8.46
C GLU A 626 -0.82 23.46 -9.93
N THR A 627 0.34 22.88 -10.28
CA THR A 627 0.77 22.80 -11.68
C THR A 627 -0.07 21.80 -12.50
N VAL A 628 -0.70 20.82 -11.85
CA VAL A 628 -1.74 19.97 -12.46
C VAL A 628 -3.06 20.73 -12.59
N GLY A 629 -3.55 21.31 -11.49
CA GLY A 629 -4.87 21.94 -11.41
C GLY A 629 -5.03 23.24 -12.21
N ALA A 630 -3.94 23.91 -12.57
CA ALA A 630 -3.96 25.20 -13.29
C ALA A 630 -4.62 25.16 -14.68
N GLU A 631 -4.80 23.97 -15.29
CA GLU A 631 -5.41 23.82 -16.61
C GLU A 631 -6.86 23.28 -16.59
N GLU A 632 -7.58 23.30 -15.45
CA GLU A 632 -8.78 22.46 -15.23
C GLU A 632 -10.18 23.10 -15.40
N THR A 633 -10.33 24.36 -15.80
CA THR A 633 -11.65 24.95 -16.08
C THR A 633 -12.23 24.52 -17.43
N ASP A 634 -13.53 24.18 -17.46
CA ASP A 634 -14.36 23.92 -18.66
C ASP A 634 -13.88 22.83 -19.63
N MET A 635 -13.68 21.61 -19.12
CA MET A 635 -13.36 20.42 -19.92
C MET A 635 -14.59 19.58 -20.36
N PRO A 636 -14.46 18.74 -21.40
CA PRO A 636 -15.37 17.61 -21.63
C PRO A 636 -15.16 16.50 -20.58
N TRP A 637 -16.25 15.92 -20.07
CA TRP A 637 -16.23 14.83 -19.08
C TRP A 637 -15.30 13.66 -19.46
N GLY A 638 -15.37 13.23 -20.73
CA GLY A 638 -14.59 12.11 -21.27
C GLY A 638 -13.08 12.34 -21.25
N GLU A 639 -12.61 13.58 -21.28
CA GLU A 639 -11.19 13.90 -21.41
C GLU A 639 -10.45 14.03 -20.08
N ARG A 640 -11.15 14.27 -18.96
CA ARG A 640 -10.58 14.55 -17.64
C ARG A 640 -9.40 13.64 -17.23
N CYS A 641 -9.66 12.36 -16.96
CA CYS A 641 -8.58 11.41 -16.63
C CYS A 641 -7.64 11.14 -17.82
N THR A 642 -8.17 11.21 -19.04
CA THR A 642 -7.48 10.87 -20.28
C THR A 642 -6.31 11.82 -20.58
N ARG A 643 -6.49 13.14 -20.35
CA ARG A 643 -5.45 14.15 -20.63
C ARG A 643 -4.26 14.05 -19.67
N LEU A 644 -4.48 13.59 -18.44
CA LEU A 644 -3.42 13.36 -17.45
C LEU A 644 -2.58 12.14 -17.86
N ARG A 645 -3.22 11.00 -18.12
CA ARG A 645 -2.55 9.76 -18.54
C ARG A 645 -1.78 9.90 -19.85
N GLU A 646 -2.32 10.65 -20.81
CA GLU A 646 -1.68 10.87 -22.12
C GLU A 646 -0.65 12.01 -22.12
N GLY A 647 -0.32 12.60 -20.97
CA GLY A 647 0.65 13.70 -20.89
C GLY A 647 0.24 14.96 -21.65
N ARG A 648 -1.06 15.14 -21.91
CA ARG A 648 -1.61 16.35 -22.54
C ARG A 648 -1.66 17.52 -21.56
N VAL A 649 -1.75 17.26 -20.26
CA VAL A 649 -1.51 18.24 -19.19
C VAL A 649 -0.02 18.47 -19.05
N LYS A 650 0.43 19.72 -19.10
CA LYS A 650 1.84 20.08 -18.80
C LYS A 650 2.08 20.21 -17.30
N ALA A 651 1.75 19.14 -16.57
CA ALA A 651 1.84 19.06 -15.12
C ALA A 651 3.28 19.35 -14.64
N CYS A 652 4.27 18.84 -15.37
CA CYS A 652 5.66 19.20 -15.22
C CYS A 652 5.95 20.55 -15.91
N VAL A 653 6.28 21.58 -15.12
CA VAL A 653 6.65 22.92 -15.59
C VAL A 653 8.10 23.27 -15.23
N PRO A 654 8.79 24.13 -15.98
CA PRO A 654 10.13 24.57 -15.61
C PRO A 654 10.10 25.62 -14.49
N ALA A 655 11.00 25.50 -13.51
CA ALA A 655 11.28 26.58 -12.55
C ALA A 655 12.14 27.66 -13.22
N THR A 656 11.58 28.85 -13.36
CA THR A 656 12.18 29.99 -14.08
C THR A 656 11.92 31.29 -13.33
N SER A 657 12.68 32.34 -13.63
CA SER A 657 12.44 33.70 -13.12
C SER A 657 11.13 34.36 -13.59
N VAL A 658 10.32 33.67 -14.41
CA VAL A 658 8.97 34.09 -14.83
C VAL A 658 7.88 33.07 -14.45
N THR A 659 8.23 32.01 -13.70
CA THR A 659 7.25 31.04 -13.18
C THR A 659 6.42 31.70 -12.08
N SER A 660 5.09 31.50 -12.09
CA SER A 660 4.18 32.20 -11.18
C SER A 660 4.49 31.91 -9.71
N LEU A 661 4.46 32.94 -8.86
CA LEU A 661 4.53 32.83 -7.40
C LEU A 661 3.41 31.97 -6.78
N SER A 662 2.35 31.68 -7.55
CA SER A 662 1.27 30.77 -7.14
C SER A 662 1.58 29.28 -7.35
N VAL A 663 2.71 28.93 -7.98
CA VAL A 663 3.13 27.54 -8.24
C VAL A 663 4.62 27.27 -8.01
N LEU A 664 5.48 28.30 -8.00
CA LEU A 664 6.92 28.14 -7.81
C LEU A 664 7.24 27.68 -6.38
N GLU A 665 7.82 26.48 -6.23
CA GLU A 665 8.26 25.95 -4.93
C GLU A 665 9.79 26.06 -4.75
N PRO A 666 10.31 26.42 -3.56
CA PRO A 666 11.76 26.45 -3.29
C PRO A 666 12.47 25.09 -3.30
N GLY A 667 11.71 23.98 -3.36
CA GLY A 667 12.25 22.65 -3.65
C GLY A 667 12.56 22.42 -5.14
N ALA A 668 12.00 23.25 -6.03
CA ALA A 668 12.20 23.18 -7.48
C ALA A 668 13.40 24.01 -7.98
N VAL A 669 14.28 24.47 -7.09
CA VAL A 669 15.48 25.26 -7.43
C VAL A 669 16.68 24.87 -6.58
N LEU A 670 17.87 25.01 -7.18
CA LEU A 670 19.16 24.97 -6.49
C LEU A 670 19.70 26.41 -6.41
N ILE A 671 19.97 26.91 -5.21
CA ILE A 671 20.35 28.31 -4.93
C ILE A 671 21.81 28.34 -4.44
N ASP A 672 22.66 29.23 -4.94
CA ASP A 672 24.05 29.35 -4.46
C ASP A 672 24.08 29.66 -2.96
N LEU A 673 24.48 28.67 -2.15
CA LEU A 673 24.36 28.72 -0.69
C LEU A 673 25.31 29.75 -0.09
N ARG A 674 26.48 29.93 -0.70
CA ARG A 674 27.50 30.86 -0.22
C ARG A 674 27.09 32.30 -0.50
N LYS A 675 26.55 32.60 -1.69
CA LYS A 675 26.00 33.91 -2.03
C LYS A 675 24.76 34.22 -1.18
N PHE A 676 23.92 33.21 -0.89
CA PHE A 676 22.73 33.36 -0.07
C PHE A 676 23.07 33.77 1.37
N THR A 677 23.98 33.04 2.00
CA THR A 677 24.42 33.28 3.39
C THR A 677 25.25 34.56 3.52
N VAL A 678 26.20 34.83 2.62
CA VAL A 678 27.00 36.07 2.63
C VAL A 678 26.16 37.32 2.34
N GLY A 679 25.11 37.21 1.52
CA GLY A 679 24.15 38.29 1.31
C GLY A 679 23.18 38.51 2.48
N GLY A 680 23.19 37.63 3.49
CA GLY A 680 22.28 37.70 4.64
C GLY A 680 20.81 37.42 4.28
N HIS A 681 20.56 36.74 3.16
CA HIS A 681 19.22 36.48 2.64
C HIS A 681 18.41 35.54 3.54
N ARG A 682 17.10 35.71 3.55
CA ARG A 682 16.13 35.00 4.41
C ARG A 682 14.79 34.86 3.69
N PHE A 683 14.17 33.69 3.77
CA PHE A 683 12.87 33.42 3.16
C PHE A 683 11.75 34.20 3.85
N GLY A 684 11.74 34.22 5.18
CA GLY A 684 10.74 34.87 6.02
C GLY A 684 9.31 34.68 5.50
N ASN A 685 8.50 35.74 5.56
CA ASN A 685 7.11 35.69 5.06
C ASN A 685 7.00 35.77 3.52
N ARG A 686 8.12 35.72 2.77
CA ARG A 686 8.11 35.77 1.29
C ARG A 686 8.11 34.37 0.68
N GLY A 687 8.73 33.38 1.33
CA GLY A 687 8.86 32.02 0.77
C GLY A 687 9.47 32.04 -0.63
N ALA A 688 8.83 31.39 -1.60
CA ALA A 688 9.21 31.44 -3.02
C ALA A 688 9.31 32.86 -3.61
N GLY A 689 8.60 33.84 -3.03
CA GLY A 689 8.70 35.25 -3.40
C GLY A 689 10.10 35.84 -3.27
N LEU A 690 10.96 35.27 -2.41
CA LEU A 690 12.37 35.67 -2.31
C LEU A 690 13.13 35.38 -3.62
N LEU A 691 12.80 34.30 -4.34
CA LEU A 691 13.54 33.88 -5.53
C LEU A 691 13.46 34.93 -6.65
N HIS A 692 12.36 35.68 -6.72
CA HIS A 692 12.22 36.83 -7.63
C HIS A 692 12.97 38.06 -7.11
N ASP A 693 12.90 38.39 -5.81
CA ASP A 693 13.69 39.47 -5.21
C ASP A 693 15.20 39.30 -5.45
N LEU A 694 15.71 38.06 -5.42
CA LEU A 694 17.11 37.75 -5.73
C LEU A 694 17.45 38.10 -7.19
N VAL A 695 16.58 37.78 -8.15
CA VAL A 695 16.78 38.13 -9.57
C VAL A 695 16.72 39.64 -9.78
N GLU A 696 15.80 40.35 -9.10
CA GLU A 696 15.77 41.82 -9.11
C GLU A 696 17.04 42.43 -8.48
N ALA A 697 17.61 41.77 -7.46
CA ALA A 697 18.92 42.07 -6.88
C ALA A 697 20.13 41.59 -7.73
N GLY A 698 19.90 41.17 -8.98
CA GLY A 698 20.97 40.84 -9.94
C GLY A 698 21.51 39.40 -9.85
N TRP A 699 20.76 38.46 -9.27
CA TRP A 699 21.09 37.04 -9.36
C TRP A 699 20.73 36.45 -10.73
N THR A 700 21.59 35.55 -11.22
CA THR A 700 21.43 34.86 -12.50
C THR A 700 20.63 33.56 -12.35
N TRP A 701 19.63 33.38 -13.21
CA TRP A 701 18.83 32.16 -13.27
C TRP A 701 19.25 31.29 -14.46
N THR A 702 19.56 30.02 -14.21
CA THR A 702 19.81 28.99 -15.22
C THR A 702 18.56 28.14 -15.40
N MET A 703 18.12 27.98 -16.65
CA MET A 703 16.96 27.16 -17.00
C MET A 703 17.19 25.69 -16.64
N PRO A 704 16.13 24.93 -16.27
CA PRO A 704 16.24 23.50 -16.05
C PRO A 704 16.74 22.75 -17.28
N GLN A 705 17.38 21.61 -17.04
CA GLN A 705 17.99 20.75 -18.05
C GLN A 705 17.17 19.46 -18.21
N GLY A 706 17.25 18.86 -19.40
CA GLY A 706 16.44 17.69 -19.75
C GLY A 706 14.95 18.01 -19.93
N SER A 707 14.15 16.95 -20.07
CA SER A 707 12.70 17.03 -20.30
C SER A 707 11.89 16.12 -19.38
N GLY A 708 12.53 15.49 -18.39
CA GLY A 708 11.87 14.74 -17.33
C GLY A 708 11.45 15.65 -16.18
N CYS A 709 10.47 15.21 -15.39
CA CYS A 709 10.11 15.90 -14.15
C CYS A 709 11.08 15.51 -13.04
N GLN A 710 11.95 16.45 -12.66
CA GLN A 710 13.06 16.26 -11.72
C GLN A 710 12.62 16.39 -10.25
N MET A 711 11.53 17.10 -9.96
CA MET A 711 10.96 17.25 -8.62
C MET A 711 9.44 17.08 -8.65
N VAL A 712 8.90 16.13 -7.89
CA VAL A 712 7.47 15.78 -7.87
C VAL A 712 6.97 15.70 -6.44
N GLU A 713 5.90 16.42 -6.11
CA GLU A 713 5.31 16.40 -4.76
C GLU A 713 4.24 15.33 -4.58
N ALA A 714 4.10 14.80 -3.36
CA ALA A 714 3.13 13.75 -3.02
C ALA A 714 1.65 14.11 -3.27
N GLY A 715 1.34 15.40 -3.43
CA GLY A 715 0.01 15.89 -3.79
C GLY A 715 -0.33 15.77 -5.29
N SER A 716 0.65 15.53 -6.17
CA SER A 716 0.50 15.61 -7.63
C SER A 716 0.14 14.28 -8.31
N TYR A 717 -0.38 14.36 -9.54
CA TYR A 717 -0.80 13.21 -10.36
C TYR A 717 0.31 12.17 -10.54
N SER A 718 1.50 12.59 -10.97
CA SER A 718 2.65 11.70 -11.17
C SER A 718 3.06 10.98 -9.88
N SER A 719 2.96 11.64 -8.71
CA SER A 719 3.27 11.01 -7.44
C SER A 719 2.21 10.01 -6.99
N CYS A 720 0.93 10.25 -7.29
CA CYS A 720 -0.14 9.30 -6.98
C CYS A 720 0.15 7.92 -7.58
N ILE A 721 0.44 7.88 -8.88
CA ILE A 721 0.66 6.63 -9.61
C ILE A 721 1.93 5.93 -9.12
N ARG A 722 3.00 6.68 -8.84
CA ARG A 722 4.25 6.15 -8.28
C ARG A 722 4.08 5.55 -6.88
N SER A 723 3.20 6.10 -6.06
CA SER A 723 2.96 5.69 -4.67
C SER A 723 1.85 4.65 -4.49
N GLY A 724 1.13 4.27 -5.56
CA GLY A 724 -0.02 3.36 -5.48
C GLY A 724 -1.30 4.02 -4.94
N ARG A 725 -1.36 5.34 -5.02
CA ARG A 725 -2.53 6.19 -4.79
C ARG A 725 -3.22 6.47 -6.13
N PHE A 726 -4.28 7.26 -6.10
CA PHE A 726 -4.99 7.70 -7.30
C PHE A 726 -5.30 9.20 -7.23
N TRP A 727 -5.51 9.80 -8.39
CA TRP A 727 -5.92 11.18 -8.53
C TRP A 727 -7.45 11.29 -8.46
N LEU A 728 -7.98 12.21 -7.66
CA LEU A 728 -9.38 12.60 -7.68
C LEU A 728 -9.54 13.77 -8.67
N ASP A 729 -10.35 13.55 -9.69
CA ASP A 729 -10.44 14.38 -10.89
C ASP A 729 -11.83 15.02 -10.98
N VAL A 730 -11.96 16.22 -10.40
CA VAL A 730 -13.24 16.89 -10.15
C VAL A 730 -13.18 18.38 -10.56
N PRO A 731 -14.29 18.99 -11.01
CA PRO A 731 -14.32 20.41 -11.36
C PRO A 731 -13.85 21.29 -10.20
N THR A 732 -13.00 22.28 -10.50
CA THR A 732 -12.54 23.29 -9.51
C THR A 732 -13.68 24.18 -8.96
N SER A 733 -14.85 24.15 -9.59
CA SER A 733 -16.10 24.76 -9.10
C SER A 733 -16.87 23.90 -8.08
N SER A 734 -16.45 22.65 -7.83
CA SER A 734 -17.15 21.76 -6.90
C SER A 734 -16.84 22.11 -5.44
N THR A 735 -17.76 22.79 -4.77
CA THR A 735 -17.65 23.08 -3.32
C THR A 735 -17.78 21.84 -2.42
N LYS A 736 -17.93 20.64 -3.00
CA LYS A 736 -18.05 19.36 -2.30
C LYS A 736 -16.80 18.47 -2.44
N TYR A 737 -16.02 18.63 -3.51
CA TYR A 737 -14.90 17.75 -3.84
C TYR A 737 -13.67 18.56 -4.22
N GLU A 738 -12.51 18.16 -3.73
CA GLU A 738 -11.23 18.81 -4.02
C GLU A 738 -10.44 17.91 -4.99
N ALA A 739 -9.84 18.49 -6.04
CA ALA A 739 -8.96 17.73 -6.93
C ALA A 739 -7.60 17.51 -6.25
N GLY A 740 -6.97 16.35 -6.48
CA GLY A 740 -5.69 16.04 -5.83
C GLY A 740 -5.42 14.56 -5.63
N CYS A 741 -4.40 14.24 -4.84
CA CYS A 741 -3.98 12.86 -4.59
C CYS A 741 -4.68 12.22 -3.38
N TYR A 742 -5.25 11.02 -3.54
CA TYR A 742 -6.00 10.33 -2.49
C TYR A 742 -5.53 8.90 -2.26
N SER A 743 -5.54 8.48 -0.99
CA SER A 743 -5.56 7.06 -0.65
C SER A 743 -7.01 6.56 -0.56
N LEU A 744 -7.18 5.26 -0.71
CA LEU A 744 -8.49 4.61 -0.68
C LEU A 744 -9.20 4.81 0.68
N HIS A 745 -8.46 4.95 1.76
CA HIS A 745 -9.01 5.31 3.08
C HIS A 745 -9.48 6.78 3.08
N GLY A 746 -8.68 7.69 2.53
CA GLY A 746 -8.95 9.13 2.45
C GLY A 746 -10.20 9.51 1.65
N ILE A 747 -10.49 8.77 0.57
CA ILE A 747 -11.76 8.88 -0.16
C ILE A 747 -12.91 8.20 0.61
N THR A 748 -12.67 7.02 1.19
CA THR A 748 -13.73 6.18 1.80
C THR A 748 -14.32 6.78 3.06
N GLY A 749 -13.55 7.54 3.84
CA GLY A 749 -14.10 8.31 4.97
C GLY A 749 -14.85 9.58 4.59
N ARG A 750 -14.61 10.14 3.38
CA ARG A 750 -15.00 11.53 3.06
C ARG A 750 -16.07 11.67 1.98
N TYR A 751 -16.16 10.75 1.02
CA TYR A 751 -16.83 11.03 -0.27
C TYR A 751 -17.70 9.89 -0.86
N THR A 752 -17.87 8.77 -0.15
CA THR A 752 -18.41 7.50 -0.69
C THR A 752 -19.89 7.24 -0.46
N GLN A 753 -20.65 8.21 0.06
CA GLN A 753 -22.07 8.04 0.40
C GLN A 753 -23.02 7.82 -0.81
N ASP A 754 -22.50 7.82 -2.04
CA ASP A 754 -23.22 7.45 -3.26
C ASP A 754 -22.21 7.06 -4.36
N THR A 755 -22.23 5.81 -4.81
CA THR A 755 -21.40 5.30 -5.91
C THR A 755 -21.84 5.79 -7.29
N ALA A 756 -23.10 6.18 -7.47
CA ALA A 756 -23.60 6.71 -8.74
C ALA A 756 -23.05 8.11 -9.07
N GLN A 757 -22.35 8.75 -8.12
CA GLN A 757 -21.62 10.00 -8.34
C GLN A 757 -20.23 9.77 -8.99
N TRP A 758 -19.77 8.53 -9.15
CA TRP A 758 -18.43 8.19 -9.66
C TRP A 758 -18.45 7.39 -10.97
N ASP A 759 -17.43 7.56 -11.80
CA ASP A 759 -17.21 6.72 -12.99
C ASP A 759 -16.60 5.36 -12.60
N MET A 760 -17.43 4.48 -12.03
CA MET A 760 -17.01 3.13 -11.62
C MET A 760 -16.59 2.25 -12.81
N ALA A 761 -17.02 2.57 -14.04
CA ALA A 761 -16.61 1.86 -15.25
C ALA A 761 -15.18 2.27 -15.67
N GLY A 762 -14.86 3.56 -15.62
CA GLY A 762 -13.50 4.07 -15.75
C GLY A 762 -12.58 3.50 -14.67
N TRP A 763 -13.01 3.55 -13.40
CA TRP A 763 -12.26 3.00 -12.26
C TRP A 763 -11.87 1.52 -12.40
N LYS A 764 -12.78 0.69 -12.94
CA LYS A 764 -12.54 -0.75 -13.16
C LYS A 764 -11.55 -1.04 -14.31
N ALA A 765 -11.29 -0.06 -15.17
CA ALA A 765 -10.30 -0.16 -16.25
C ALA A 765 -8.97 0.51 -15.90
N ASP A 766 -9.00 1.61 -15.15
CA ASP A 766 -7.85 2.44 -14.78
C ASP A 766 -8.10 3.10 -13.41
N PRO A 767 -7.59 2.53 -12.31
CA PRO A 767 -7.87 3.02 -10.96
C PRO A 767 -6.98 4.19 -10.56
N PHE A 768 -6.10 4.67 -11.44
CA PHE A 768 -5.17 5.75 -11.10
C PHE A 768 -5.80 7.14 -11.22
N CYS A 769 -7.02 7.23 -11.74
CA CYS A 769 -7.81 8.45 -11.79
C CYS A 769 -9.30 8.15 -11.54
N LEU A 770 -9.86 8.75 -10.48
CA LEU A 770 -11.27 8.69 -10.13
C LEU A 770 -11.94 10.02 -10.51
N ARG A 771 -12.89 9.99 -11.44
CA ARG A 771 -13.71 11.15 -11.81
C ARG A 771 -15.17 10.96 -11.45
N LEU A 772 -15.92 12.08 -11.40
CA LEU A 772 -17.38 12.06 -11.30
C LEU A 772 -18.00 11.25 -12.45
N SER A 773 -19.19 10.67 -12.25
CA SER A 773 -20.00 10.12 -13.34
C SER A 773 -20.49 11.23 -14.28
N GLU A 774 -20.75 10.93 -15.56
CA GLU A 774 -21.20 11.95 -16.54
C GLU A 774 -22.42 12.74 -16.04
N LYS A 775 -23.35 12.05 -15.36
CA LYS A 775 -24.54 12.67 -14.74
C LYS A 775 -24.18 13.63 -13.59
N ALA A 776 -23.21 13.26 -12.74
CA ALA A 776 -22.77 14.10 -11.62
C ALA A 776 -21.80 15.21 -12.06
N TYR A 777 -21.22 15.11 -13.25
CA TYR A 777 -20.45 16.16 -13.90
C TYR A 777 -21.34 17.23 -14.55
N ALA A 778 -22.52 16.84 -15.05
CA ALA A 778 -23.47 17.71 -15.74
C ALA A 778 -24.48 18.40 -14.79
N SER A 779 -24.32 18.29 -13.46
CA SER A 779 -25.26 18.76 -12.43
C SER A 779 -24.65 19.78 -11.47
#